data_AF-A0A1Q2MIS4-F1
#
_entry.id   AF-A0A1Q2MIS4-F1
#
_cell.length_a   1.000
_cell.length_b   1.000
_cell.length_c   1.000
_cell.angle_alpha   90.00
_cell.angle_beta   90.00
_cell.angle_gamma   90.00
#
_symmetry.space_group_name_H-M   'P 1'
#
loop_
_entity.id
_entity.type
_entity.pdbx_description
1 polymer ?
#
loop_
_entity_poly.entity_id
_entity_poly.type
_entity_poly.pdbx_seq_one_letter_code
_entity_poly.pdbx_strand_id
1 'polypeptide(L)'
;MFKRSLFVFVVTLLTAVLPAFSDESYTFGNDVVVFDVWEYFDSAGIDTIGERADALYFITSLQGIVNRDAPRLYIYAALALFDVETRHYYEPDYREKPVTELDKFWMSYFRRQGYFGDNRAFKVKDLKTLVSRFRNEIEGLVLWDMQVPATSNVAMVAAGCENLLPVSRDLGGGRFYERVKREMPFLEVKLDLTGKFDGKSPVVIDGKEYISTGSAKNDCYKYIIEKYLRPGIANPYRMWFNCDASMWGSVRNVYGEGDYDYLGDKNELQQNGMYNGDYWVSQKAIFFDLSPWADCKPLDDPDQPLGADNKSWHDLLEISYNLRDGEFGIVGGFVPWWLKYTSHTGEKHDPVPTEWEFVALLTSYNLGNDGDAAFGIANSSFFQHLPAVPRQDGLFREPEPVEYDKDAVYIAVHMMDYDGSAWTNQMITSIYNDPARGELPLNWVINTGLNYRVPHAIKYMHDKRTKNDHFGFSSDGVVYVHPGSLINRKGRIKESGTAYYERYAKELNERYGVEYNAFFIDGEFRQDWAEAMARTSPKGFGVNLSIEAKMVGDTPVSFVESYHISGVPDFKRRILGIYKESAAEKQYQAEFHAFRCILLKPSMIVDAVRAAEKQYPEANVVLVDIANYYRLLKHKLRTPLVTPYSKVNKVSCSPSGSDGLKARDQADGPLKEVKAQGSDCWEISNTPASQYLYFAVDAGFRQNLFEKLSICVEYLDDSAGDIVLQYNSKNEDAPGAGAYQPYKRNIVLKGSGEWKTDCLEISDAMFAGRQNGLSDFRFINLTNNKIKIRKVTVEKSEND
;
A
#
# COMPACT_ATOMS: atom_id res chain seq x y z
N MET A 1 -23.24 -56.48 2.42
CA MET A 1 -22.12 -57.26 1.84
C MET A 1 -21.84 -56.69 0.45
N PHE A 2 -20.89 -55.76 0.31
CA PHE A 2 -20.05 -55.51 -0.89
C PHE A 2 -19.17 -54.29 -0.62
N LYS A 3 -17.90 -54.42 -1.03
CA LYS A 3 -16.71 -53.67 -0.60
C LYS A 3 -16.69 -52.24 -1.16
N ARG A 4 -16.47 -51.24 -0.31
CA ARG A 4 -15.90 -49.95 -0.70
C ARG A 4 -14.38 -50.08 -0.55
N SER A 5 -13.68 -50.07 -1.68
CA SER A 5 -12.21 -50.05 -1.71
C SER A 5 -11.71 -48.72 -1.17
N LEU A 6 -10.90 -48.81 -0.12
CA LEU A 6 -10.16 -47.74 0.51
C LEU A 6 -9.02 -47.33 -0.44
N PHE A 7 -9.23 -46.27 -1.23
CA PHE A 7 -8.12 -45.56 -1.87
C PHE A 7 -7.54 -44.64 -0.80
N VAL A 8 -6.44 -45.09 -0.19
CA VAL A 8 -5.61 -44.26 0.69
C VAL A 8 -4.96 -43.20 -0.19
N PHE A 9 -5.55 -42.01 -0.23
CA PHE A 9 -4.83 -40.82 -0.65
C PHE A 9 -3.73 -40.58 0.37
N VAL A 10 -2.48 -40.78 -0.04
CA VAL A 10 -1.33 -40.24 0.67
C VAL A 10 -1.44 -38.73 0.53
N VAL A 11 -2.10 -38.10 1.51
CA VAL A 11 -1.97 -36.67 1.77
C VAL A 11 -0.50 -36.44 2.08
N THR A 12 0.26 -36.09 1.06
CA THR A 12 1.55 -35.46 1.28
C THR A 12 1.19 -34.13 1.92
N LEU A 13 1.36 -34.02 3.24
CA LEU A 13 1.34 -32.75 3.94
C LEU A 13 2.38 -31.86 3.23
N LEU A 14 1.92 -31.03 2.29
CA LEU A 14 2.55 -29.79 1.93
C LEU A 14 2.35 -28.85 3.12
N THR A 15 3.00 -29.16 4.25
CA THR A 15 3.47 -28.09 5.13
C THR A 15 4.26 -27.16 4.24
N ALA A 16 3.94 -25.86 4.22
CA ALA A 16 4.81 -24.85 3.66
C ALA A 16 6.23 -25.17 4.15
N VAL A 17 7.08 -25.69 3.26
CA VAL A 17 8.46 -25.99 3.60
C VAL A 17 9.10 -24.62 3.73
N LEU A 18 9.12 -24.09 4.94
CA LEU A 18 9.93 -22.94 5.30
C LEU A 18 11.34 -23.27 4.81
N PRO A 19 11.94 -22.50 3.89
CA PRO A 19 13.30 -22.76 3.49
C PRO A 19 14.18 -22.70 4.75
N ALA A 20 14.98 -23.74 4.98
CA ALA A 20 15.98 -23.74 6.02
C ALA A 20 17.09 -22.77 5.58
N PHE A 21 17.11 -21.57 6.17
CA PHE A 21 18.15 -20.57 5.92
C PHE A 21 19.25 -20.76 6.98
N SER A 22 20.48 -21.08 6.56
CA SER A 22 21.62 -21.37 7.43
C SER A 22 22.60 -20.20 7.57
N ASP A 23 23.23 -20.09 8.75
CA ASP A 23 24.21 -19.07 9.18
C ASP A 23 25.61 -19.17 8.53
N GLU A 24 25.74 -19.79 7.35
CA GLU A 24 27.03 -19.94 6.67
C GLU A 24 27.30 -18.80 5.67
N SER A 25 28.55 -18.68 5.23
CA SER A 25 28.91 -17.84 4.08
C SER A 25 28.10 -18.29 2.87
N TYR A 26 27.04 -17.55 2.55
CA TYR A 26 26.16 -17.88 1.42
C TYR A 26 26.92 -17.74 0.10
N THR A 27 26.88 -18.79 -0.69
CA THR A 27 27.32 -18.78 -2.08
C THR A 27 26.26 -19.42 -2.96
N PHE A 28 26.06 -18.92 -4.17
CA PHE A 28 25.30 -19.60 -5.21
C PHE A 28 25.90 -20.99 -5.41
N GLY A 29 25.06 -22.02 -5.45
CA GLY A 29 25.50 -23.41 -5.64
C GLY A 29 25.86 -23.76 -7.10
N ASN A 30 25.80 -22.78 -8.01
CA ASN A 30 25.89 -22.98 -9.44
C ASN A 30 26.32 -21.68 -10.14
N ASP A 31 26.86 -21.81 -11.35
CA ASP A 31 27.04 -20.67 -12.24
C ASP A 31 25.69 -19.98 -12.55
N VAL A 32 25.76 -18.66 -12.76
CA VAL A 32 24.62 -17.81 -13.07
C VAL A 32 24.73 -17.33 -14.52
N VAL A 33 23.70 -17.63 -15.32
CA VAL A 33 23.53 -17.04 -16.64
C VAL A 33 22.99 -15.63 -16.47
N VAL A 34 23.65 -14.65 -17.08
CA VAL A 34 23.15 -13.27 -17.15
C VAL A 34 22.64 -12.99 -18.56
N PHE A 35 21.43 -12.46 -18.68
CA PHE A 35 20.83 -12.07 -19.95
C PHE A 35 20.41 -10.61 -19.93
N ASP A 36 20.81 -9.84 -20.93
CA ASP A 36 20.49 -8.42 -21.01
C ASP A 36 19.36 -8.23 -22.02
N VAL A 37 18.15 -7.98 -21.51
CA VAL A 37 16.94 -7.96 -22.32
C VAL A 37 16.98 -6.83 -23.35
N TRP A 38 17.53 -5.67 -22.96
CA TRP A 38 17.61 -4.51 -23.83
C TRP A 38 18.66 -4.68 -24.92
N GLU A 39 19.85 -5.21 -24.59
CA GLU A 39 20.85 -5.55 -25.61
C GLU A 39 20.32 -6.61 -26.59
N TYR A 40 19.51 -7.56 -26.11
CA TYR A 40 18.84 -8.53 -26.98
C TYR A 40 17.84 -7.84 -27.91
N PHE A 41 16.97 -6.96 -27.41
CA PHE A 41 16.02 -6.24 -28.25
C PHE A 41 16.71 -5.45 -29.35
N ASP A 42 17.77 -4.70 -29.01
CA ASP A 42 18.52 -3.91 -29.98
C ASP A 42 19.20 -4.80 -31.02
N SER A 43 19.88 -5.86 -30.60
CA SER A 43 20.62 -6.76 -31.51
C SER A 43 19.72 -7.65 -32.37
N ALA A 44 18.53 -8.00 -31.89
CA ALA A 44 17.55 -8.81 -32.61
C ALA A 44 16.64 -7.98 -33.53
N GLY A 45 16.67 -6.64 -33.42
CA GLY A 45 15.78 -5.74 -34.15
C GLY A 45 14.33 -5.80 -33.65
N ILE A 46 14.14 -5.94 -32.33
CA ILE A 46 12.83 -5.95 -31.66
C ILE A 46 12.52 -4.52 -31.21
N ASP A 47 11.68 -3.84 -31.99
CA ASP A 47 11.51 -2.39 -31.95
C ASP A 47 10.09 -1.91 -31.59
N THR A 48 9.10 -2.81 -31.55
CA THR A 48 7.73 -2.48 -31.17
C THR A 48 7.40 -2.97 -29.76
N ILE A 49 6.58 -2.20 -29.04
CA ILE A 49 6.15 -2.55 -27.68
C ILE A 49 5.49 -3.94 -27.63
N GLY A 50 4.67 -4.29 -28.64
CA GLY A 50 4.02 -5.60 -28.73
C GLY A 50 5.02 -6.76 -28.87
N GLU A 51 6.02 -6.64 -29.75
CA GLU A 51 7.05 -7.68 -29.88
C GLU A 51 7.92 -7.79 -28.62
N ARG A 52 8.20 -6.66 -27.93
CA ARG A 52 8.93 -6.63 -26.66
C ARG A 52 8.13 -7.29 -25.53
N ALA A 53 6.84 -7.01 -25.43
CA ALA A 53 5.95 -7.61 -24.43
C ALA A 53 5.82 -9.12 -24.63
N ASP A 54 5.63 -9.59 -25.87
CA ASP A 54 5.58 -11.03 -26.19
C ASP A 54 6.91 -11.72 -25.82
N ALA A 55 8.04 -11.11 -26.19
CA ALA A 55 9.36 -11.61 -25.81
C ALA A 55 9.58 -11.64 -24.28
N LEU A 56 9.04 -10.68 -23.53
CA LEU A 56 9.14 -10.65 -22.08
C LEU A 56 8.31 -11.72 -21.39
N TYR A 57 7.07 -11.97 -21.84
CA TYR A 57 6.29 -13.11 -21.35
C TYR A 57 7.07 -14.42 -21.51
N PHE A 58 7.71 -14.59 -22.67
CA PHE A 58 8.56 -15.75 -22.95
C PHE A 58 9.81 -15.82 -22.04
N ILE A 59 10.57 -14.71 -21.94
CA ILE A 59 11.85 -14.66 -21.19
C ILE A 59 11.63 -14.80 -19.68
N THR A 60 10.63 -14.11 -19.12
CA THR A 60 10.32 -14.18 -17.69
C THR A 60 9.73 -15.54 -17.30
N SER A 61 8.96 -16.17 -18.19
CA SER A 61 8.52 -17.56 -18.00
C SER A 61 9.69 -18.54 -17.98
N LEU A 62 10.62 -18.41 -18.93
CA LEU A 62 11.86 -19.20 -18.92
C LEU A 62 12.61 -19.00 -17.60
N GLN A 63 12.77 -17.75 -17.16
CA GLN A 63 13.43 -17.42 -15.91
C GLN A 63 12.74 -18.09 -14.72
N GLY A 64 11.41 -17.99 -14.63
CA GLY A 64 10.66 -18.62 -13.55
C GLY A 64 10.78 -20.14 -13.52
N ILE A 65 10.77 -20.79 -14.68
CA ILE A 65 10.93 -22.24 -14.80
C ILE A 65 12.32 -22.66 -14.29
N VAL A 66 13.39 -22.05 -14.80
CA VAL A 66 14.77 -22.49 -14.51
C VAL A 66 15.27 -22.06 -13.14
N ASN A 67 14.64 -21.02 -12.56
CA ASN A 67 14.93 -20.54 -11.22
C ASN A 67 14.07 -21.19 -10.14
N ARG A 68 13.20 -22.15 -10.47
CA ARG A 68 12.29 -22.75 -9.47
C ARG A 68 13.03 -23.34 -8.27
N ASP A 69 14.15 -24.03 -8.51
CA ASP A 69 14.88 -24.76 -7.47
C ASP A 69 16.25 -24.15 -7.13
N ALA A 70 16.77 -23.21 -7.93
CA ALA A 70 18.06 -22.56 -7.69
C ALA A 70 18.20 -21.24 -8.48
N PRO A 71 19.03 -20.27 -8.04
CA PRO A 71 19.21 -18.99 -8.73
C PRO A 71 20.14 -19.13 -9.94
N ARG A 72 19.59 -19.43 -11.13
CA ARG A 72 20.36 -19.85 -12.32
C ARG A 72 20.33 -18.87 -13.49
N LEU A 73 19.26 -18.10 -13.65
CA LEU A 73 19.10 -17.07 -14.69
C LEU A 73 18.79 -15.71 -14.05
N TYR A 74 19.62 -14.73 -14.34
CA TYR A 74 19.46 -13.34 -13.95
C TYR A 74 19.33 -12.45 -15.18
N ILE A 75 18.35 -11.54 -15.19
CA ILE A 75 18.11 -10.62 -16.30
C ILE A 75 18.48 -9.18 -15.93
N TYR A 76 18.98 -8.41 -16.90
CA TYR A 76 19.06 -6.95 -16.80
C TYR A 76 17.89 -6.36 -17.57
N ALA A 77 16.93 -5.76 -16.85
CA ALA A 77 15.72 -5.20 -17.42
C ALA A 77 15.23 -3.93 -16.69
N ALA A 78 15.12 -3.98 -15.36
CA ALA A 78 14.44 -3.00 -14.54
C ALA A 78 15.30 -1.77 -14.16
N LEU A 79 14.59 -0.65 -14.01
CA LEU A 79 15.08 0.64 -13.53
C LEU A 79 14.56 0.91 -12.10
N ALA A 80 15.18 1.85 -11.39
CA ALA A 80 14.63 2.41 -10.16
C ALA A 80 13.71 3.60 -10.49
N LEU A 81 12.45 3.35 -10.81
CA LEU A 81 11.51 4.41 -11.21
C LEU A 81 11.24 5.41 -10.07
N PHE A 82 11.49 5.03 -8.81
CA PHE A 82 11.48 5.96 -7.68
C PHE A 82 12.53 7.07 -7.76
N ASP A 83 13.59 6.91 -8.56
CA ASP A 83 14.50 8.02 -8.85
C ASP A 83 13.76 9.15 -9.58
N VAL A 84 12.76 8.85 -10.40
CA VAL A 84 11.92 9.84 -11.08
C VAL A 84 10.86 10.37 -10.12
N GLU A 85 10.15 9.47 -9.45
CA GLU A 85 9.04 9.78 -8.54
C GLU A 85 9.46 10.75 -7.43
N THR A 86 10.64 10.54 -6.85
CA THR A 86 11.14 11.36 -5.75
C THR A 86 11.79 12.68 -6.19
N ARG A 87 11.92 12.93 -7.49
CA ARG A 87 12.58 14.13 -8.06
C ARG A 87 11.59 15.04 -8.77
N HIS A 88 10.61 14.50 -9.50
CA HIS A 88 9.79 15.29 -10.42
C HIS A 88 8.99 16.42 -9.74
N TYR A 89 8.62 16.27 -8.46
CA TYR A 89 7.94 17.31 -7.69
C TYR A 89 8.83 18.49 -7.29
N TYR A 90 10.15 18.32 -7.23
CA TYR A 90 11.07 19.28 -6.59
C TYR A 90 12.29 19.67 -7.40
N GLU A 91 12.62 18.91 -8.44
CA GLU A 91 13.80 19.11 -9.27
C GLU A 91 13.36 19.39 -10.72
N PRO A 92 13.48 20.63 -11.23
CA PRO A 92 13.00 20.96 -12.57
C PRO A 92 13.76 20.23 -13.68
N ASP A 93 15.00 19.80 -13.41
CA ASP A 93 15.90 19.10 -14.33
C ASP A 93 15.89 17.56 -14.15
N TYR A 94 14.89 17.00 -13.44
CA TYR A 94 14.87 15.58 -13.08
C TYR A 94 15.02 14.61 -14.26
N ARG A 95 14.50 14.98 -15.44
CA ARG A 95 14.58 14.16 -16.68
C ARG A 95 15.97 14.06 -17.27
N GLU A 96 16.86 14.99 -16.92
CA GLU A 96 18.26 14.99 -17.38
C GLU A 96 19.15 14.14 -16.46
N LYS A 97 18.63 13.72 -15.30
CA LYS A 97 19.37 12.95 -14.30
C LYS A 97 19.31 11.46 -14.62
N PRO A 98 20.41 10.71 -14.40
CA PRO A 98 20.40 9.28 -14.61
C PRO A 98 19.40 8.59 -13.66
N VAL A 99 18.71 7.59 -14.21
CA VAL A 99 17.88 6.64 -13.46
C VAL A 99 18.70 5.39 -13.21
N THR A 100 18.68 4.89 -11.99
CA THR A 100 19.48 3.73 -11.59
C THR A 100 19.03 2.47 -12.34
N GLU A 101 19.98 1.75 -12.95
CA GLU A 101 19.75 0.40 -13.48
C GLU A 101 19.71 -0.60 -12.32
N LEU A 102 18.52 -0.85 -11.79
CA LEU A 102 18.28 -1.54 -10.52
C LEU A 102 18.87 -2.95 -10.50
N ASP A 103 18.72 -3.70 -11.60
CA ASP A 103 19.26 -5.06 -11.69
C ASP A 103 20.79 -5.09 -11.70
N LYS A 104 21.44 -4.07 -12.27
CA LYS A 104 22.92 -3.98 -12.28
C LYS A 104 23.44 -3.52 -10.92
N PHE A 105 22.70 -2.66 -10.21
CA PHE A 105 22.99 -2.32 -8.81
C PHE A 105 23.04 -3.58 -7.95
N TRP A 106 22.01 -4.44 -8.03
CA TRP A 106 21.94 -5.68 -7.26
C TRP A 106 23.01 -6.68 -7.63
N MET A 107 23.24 -6.91 -8.93
CA MET A 107 24.34 -7.78 -9.37
C MET A 107 25.70 -7.30 -8.82
N SER A 108 25.93 -5.98 -8.83
CA SER A 108 27.15 -5.40 -8.27
C SER A 108 27.24 -5.60 -6.76
N TYR A 109 26.11 -5.51 -6.05
CA TYR A 109 26.04 -5.82 -4.62
C TYR A 109 26.38 -7.29 -4.35
N PHE A 110 25.76 -8.25 -5.05
CA PHE A 110 26.01 -9.68 -4.86
C PHE A 110 27.47 -10.07 -5.11
N ARG A 111 28.10 -9.47 -6.12
CA ARG A 111 29.54 -9.63 -6.37
C ARG A 111 30.39 -9.14 -5.20
N ARG A 112 30.08 -7.96 -4.64
CA ARG A 112 30.80 -7.41 -3.48
C ARG A 112 30.60 -8.23 -2.22
N GLN A 113 29.44 -8.86 -2.04
CA GLN A 113 29.18 -9.76 -0.91
C GLN A 113 29.86 -11.12 -1.07
N GLY A 114 30.48 -11.41 -2.22
CA GLY A 114 31.11 -12.71 -2.47
C GLY A 114 30.11 -13.85 -2.68
N TYR A 115 28.83 -13.55 -2.95
CA TYR A 115 27.77 -14.56 -3.13
C TYR A 115 28.03 -15.52 -4.29
N PHE A 116 29.00 -15.24 -5.16
CA PHE A 116 29.38 -16.16 -6.23
C PHE A 116 30.32 -17.28 -5.75
N GLY A 117 31.08 -17.09 -4.67
CA GLY A 117 32.15 -18.03 -4.30
C GLY A 117 33.07 -18.32 -5.49
N ASP A 118 33.21 -19.60 -5.82
CA ASP A 118 33.97 -20.07 -7.01
C ASP A 118 33.15 -20.08 -8.31
N ASN A 119 31.82 -19.92 -8.23
CA ASN A 119 30.92 -19.89 -9.38
C ASN A 119 31.01 -18.56 -10.12
N ARG A 120 30.54 -18.56 -11.38
CA ARG A 120 30.67 -17.41 -12.28
C ARG A 120 29.31 -16.86 -12.69
N ALA A 121 29.22 -15.55 -12.81
CA ALA A 121 28.23 -14.89 -13.65
C ALA A 121 28.81 -14.73 -15.06
N PHE A 122 28.19 -15.32 -16.08
CA PHE A 122 28.57 -15.10 -17.47
C PHE A 122 27.37 -14.68 -18.32
N LYS A 123 27.62 -13.79 -19.27
CA LYS A 123 26.57 -13.18 -20.11
C LYS A 123 26.32 -14.02 -21.35
N VAL A 124 25.04 -14.29 -21.66
CA VAL A 124 24.58 -14.83 -22.94
C VAL A 124 23.95 -13.71 -23.75
N LYS A 125 24.23 -13.67 -25.07
CA LYS A 125 23.87 -12.54 -25.94
C LYS A 125 22.62 -12.76 -26.79
N ASP A 126 22.27 -14.01 -27.08
CA ASP A 126 21.16 -14.35 -27.95
C ASP A 126 20.18 -15.32 -27.28
N LEU A 127 18.89 -15.17 -27.62
CA LEU A 127 17.80 -15.92 -27.01
C LEU A 127 17.90 -17.43 -27.31
N LYS A 128 18.34 -17.80 -28.52
CA LYS A 128 18.49 -19.22 -28.91
C LYS A 128 19.51 -19.93 -28.01
N THR A 129 20.67 -19.34 -27.78
CA THR A 129 21.70 -19.89 -26.89
C THR A 129 21.18 -19.97 -25.46
N LEU A 130 20.45 -18.95 -25.00
CA LEU A 130 19.84 -18.95 -23.67
C LEU A 130 18.88 -20.13 -23.50
N VAL A 131 17.90 -20.28 -24.41
CA VAL A 131 16.92 -21.37 -24.37
C VAL A 131 17.59 -22.73 -24.53
N SER A 132 18.54 -22.86 -25.46
CA SER A 132 19.25 -24.12 -25.71
C SER A 132 19.99 -24.63 -24.48
N ARG A 133 20.47 -23.72 -23.62
CA ARG A 133 21.13 -24.06 -22.36
C ARG A 133 20.19 -24.72 -21.35
N PHE A 134 18.92 -24.34 -21.36
CA PHE A 134 17.89 -24.80 -20.43
C PHE A 134 16.87 -25.74 -21.10
N ARG A 135 17.16 -26.25 -22.30
CA ARG A 135 16.23 -27.03 -23.13
C ARG A 135 15.60 -28.24 -22.45
N ASN A 136 16.25 -28.82 -21.45
CA ASN A 136 15.78 -30.02 -20.75
C ASN A 136 14.76 -29.68 -19.64
N GLU A 137 14.55 -28.41 -19.36
CA GLU A 137 13.63 -27.91 -18.34
C GLU A 137 12.36 -27.33 -18.98
N ILE A 138 12.29 -27.33 -20.31
CA ILE A 138 11.24 -26.70 -21.12
C ILE A 138 10.54 -27.81 -21.91
N GLU A 139 9.22 -27.90 -21.80
CA GLU A 139 8.44 -28.96 -22.45
C GLU A 139 7.90 -28.55 -23.84
N GLY A 140 7.89 -27.25 -24.14
CA GLY A 140 7.47 -26.71 -25.44
C GLY A 140 6.89 -25.31 -25.36
N LEU A 141 6.01 -24.98 -26.30
CA LEU A 141 5.31 -23.70 -26.39
C LEU A 141 3.84 -23.81 -26.00
N VAL A 142 3.33 -22.73 -25.42
CA VAL A 142 1.89 -22.43 -25.36
C VAL A 142 1.59 -21.21 -26.23
N LEU A 143 0.72 -21.38 -27.23
CA LEU A 143 0.24 -20.28 -28.07
C LEU A 143 -0.96 -19.60 -27.42
N TRP A 144 -0.97 -18.28 -27.44
CA TRP A 144 -2.08 -17.42 -27.04
C TRP A 144 -2.33 -16.35 -28.12
N ASP A 145 -3.44 -15.61 -28.03
CA ASP A 145 -3.80 -14.61 -29.05
C ASP A 145 -4.46 -13.34 -28.47
N MET A 146 -4.51 -12.29 -29.28
CA MET A 146 -5.13 -10.99 -28.95
C MET A 146 -6.63 -10.94 -29.26
N GLN A 147 -7.20 -11.96 -29.90
CA GLN A 147 -8.65 -12.07 -30.06
C GLN A 147 -9.33 -12.28 -28.70
N VAL A 148 -8.67 -13.01 -27.79
CA VAL A 148 -9.04 -13.12 -26.38
C VAL A 148 -7.79 -12.84 -25.53
N PRO A 149 -7.53 -11.56 -25.17
CA PRO A 149 -6.29 -11.18 -24.50
C PRO A 149 -6.00 -11.91 -23.18
N ALA A 150 -7.05 -12.34 -22.47
CA ALA A 150 -6.95 -13.16 -21.26
C ALA A 150 -6.32 -14.55 -21.48
N THR A 151 -6.17 -15.02 -22.73
CA THR A 151 -5.41 -16.25 -23.03
C THR A 151 -3.93 -16.12 -22.64
N SER A 152 -3.39 -14.90 -22.57
CA SER A 152 -2.06 -14.64 -22.01
C SER A 152 -1.94 -15.13 -20.55
N ASN A 153 -2.96 -14.93 -19.71
CA ASN A 153 -2.97 -15.42 -18.33
C ASN A 153 -3.03 -16.95 -18.26
N VAL A 154 -3.79 -17.60 -19.14
CA VAL A 154 -3.79 -19.07 -19.26
C VAL A 154 -2.41 -19.59 -19.67
N ALA A 155 -1.75 -18.90 -20.60
CA ALA A 155 -0.41 -19.24 -21.05
C ALA A 155 0.64 -19.10 -19.93
N MET A 156 0.56 -18.06 -19.10
CA MET A 156 1.43 -17.88 -17.93
C MET A 156 1.19 -18.95 -16.86
N VAL A 157 -0.06 -19.36 -16.61
CA VAL A 157 -0.35 -20.51 -15.72
C VAL A 157 0.23 -21.80 -16.30
N ALA A 158 0.10 -22.03 -17.62
CA ALA A 158 0.69 -23.19 -18.28
C ALA A 158 2.23 -23.17 -18.20
N ALA A 159 2.86 -21.99 -18.21
CA ALA A 159 4.30 -21.87 -18.02
C ALA A 159 4.74 -22.37 -16.64
N GLY A 160 4.04 -21.99 -15.58
CA GLY A 160 4.31 -22.48 -14.24
C GLY A 160 4.00 -23.98 -14.06
N CYS A 161 2.86 -24.43 -14.59
CA CYS A 161 2.32 -25.75 -14.33
C CYS A 161 2.86 -26.86 -15.25
N GLU A 162 3.16 -26.54 -16.50
CA GLU A 162 3.56 -27.47 -17.56
C GLU A 162 4.96 -27.17 -18.15
N ASN A 163 5.67 -26.16 -17.63
CA ASN A 163 6.98 -25.73 -18.15
C ASN A 163 6.95 -25.35 -19.64
N LEU A 164 5.84 -24.76 -20.10
CA LEU A 164 5.69 -24.26 -21.46
C LEU A 164 6.13 -22.79 -21.55
N LEU A 165 6.69 -22.38 -22.69
CA LEU A 165 7.01 -20.97 -22.92
C LEU A 165 5.87 -20.29 -23.69
N PRO A 166 5.30 -19.19 -23.17
CA PRO A 166 4.23 -18.48 -23.82
C PRO A 166 4.73 -17.68 -25.02
N VAL A 167 3.98 -17.70 -26.11
CA VAL A 167 4.24 -16.87 -27.30
C VAL A 167 2.95 -16.55 -28.03
N SER A 168 2.78 -15.29 -28.42
CA SER A 168 1.56 -14.80 -29.07
C SER A 168 1.52 -15.14 -30.55
N ARG A 169 0.34 -15.48 -31.06
CA ARG A 169 0.14 -15.68 -32.50
C ARG A 169 0.12 -14.38 -33.28
N ASP A 170 -0.29 -13.27 -32.65
CA ASP A 170 -0.65 -12.02 -33.34
C ASP A 170 -0.16 -10.74 -32.65
N LEU A 171 0.25 -10.77 -31.37
CA LEU A 171 0.86 -9.59 -30.73
C LEU A 171 2.13 -9.16 -31.48
N GLY A 172 2.28 -7.85 -31.70
CA GLY A 172 3.39 -7.32 -32.50
C GLY A 172 3.39 -7.84 -33.96
N GLY A 173 2.22 -8.26 -34.47
CA GLY A 173 2.05 -8.87 -35.78
C GLY A 173 2.55 -10.32 -35.86
N GLY A 174 2.72 -11.02 -34.73
CA GLY A 174 3.23 -12.39 -34.67
C GLY A 174 4.72 -12.51 -35.01
N ARG A 175 5.45 -11.38 -35.11
CA ARG A 175 6.88 -11.36 -35.50
C ARG A 175 7.75 -12.17 -34.54
N PHE A 176 7.47 -12.10 -33.24
CA PHE A 176 8.22 -12.86 -32.24
C PHE A 176 7.96 -14.37 -32.37
N TYR A 177 6.71 -14.80 -32.61
CA TYR A 177 6.42 -16.21 -32.88
C TYR A 177 7.13 -16.75 -34.12
N GLU A 178 7.13 -16.00 -35.23
CA GLU A 178 7.86 -16.39 -36.43
C GLU A 178 9.37 -16.51 -36.16
N ARG A 179 9.91 -15.61 -35.33
CA ARG A 179 11.31 -15.69 -34.86
C ARG A 179 11.58 -16.95 -34.05
N VAL A 180 10.73 -17.26 -33.06
CA VAL A 180 10.85 -18.46 -32.23
C VAL A 180 10.83 -19.72 -33.11
N LYS A 181 9.88 -19.84 -34.04
CA LYS A 181 9.81 -20.97 -34.98
C LYS A 181 11.06 -21.12 -35.83
N ARG A 182 11.60 -20.01 -36.34
CA ARG A 182 12.79 -20.00 -37.21
C ARG A 182 14.06 -20.36 -36.44
N GLU A 183 14.24 -19.78 -35.26
CA GLU A 183 15.51 -19.86 -34.53
C GLU A 183 15.57 -21.04 -33.56
N MET A 184 14.41 -21.47 -33.05
CA MET A 184 14.24 -22.54 -32.06
C MET A 184 13.19 -23.57 -32.53
N PRO A 185 13.34 -24.18 -33.73
CA PRO A 185 12.36 -25.13 -34.27
C PRO A 185 12.18 -26.42 -33.46
N PHE A 186 13.02 -26.63 -32.44
CA PHE A 186 12.91 -27.74 -31.49
C PHE A 186 11.84 -27.51 -30.41
N LEU A 187 11.29 -26.29 -30.30
CA LEU A 187 10.18 -25.99 -29.39
C LEU A 187 8.86 -26.28 -30.10
N GLU A 188 8.25 -27.41 -29.78
CA GLU A 188 6.94 -27.80 -30.31
C GLU A 188 5.80 -27.08 -29.58
N VAL A 189 4.73 -26.73 -30.30
CA VAL A 189 3.49 -26.25 -29.67
C VAL A 189 2.80 -27.41 -28.98
N LYS A 190 2.75 -27.36 -27.64
CA LYS A 190 2.09 -28.38 -26.80
C LYS A 190 0.66 -27.98 -26.42
N LEU A 191 0.41 -26.68 -26.34
CA LEU A 191 -0.90 -26.12 -26.06
C LEU A 191 -1.17 -24.95 -27.00
N ASP A 192 -2.17 -25.08 -27.87
CA ASP A 192 -2.65 -23.97 -28.69
C ASP A 192 -3.95 -23.42 -28.08
N LEU A 193 -3.96 -22.18 -27.61
CA LEU A 193 -5.16 -21.51 -27.11
C LEU A 193 -5.87 -20.69 -28.20
N THR A 194 -5.33 -20.63 -29.41
CA THR A 194 -5.85 -19.75 -30.44
C THR A 194 -7.29 -20.10 -30.80
N GLY A 195 -8.18 -19.11 -30.69
CA GLY A 195 -9.60 -19.25 -31.04
C GLY A 195 -10.34 -20.30 -30.20
N LYS A 196 -9.81 -20.69 -29.04
CA LYS A 196 -10.45 -21.68 -28.15
C LYS A 196 -11.64 -21.14 -27.36
N PHE A 197 -11.73 -19.83 -27.19
CA PHE A 197 -12.73 -19.18 -26.37
C PHE A 197 -13.51 -18.17 -27.21
N ASP A 198 -14.82 -18.31 -27.25
CA ASP A 198 -15.74 -17.42 -27.98
C ASP A 198 -16.84 -16.84 -27.08
N GLY A 199 -16.84 -17.20 -25.79
CA GLY A 199 -17.84 -16.81 -24.80
C GLY A 199 -19.22 -17.43 -25.03
N LYS A 200 -19.34 -18.46 -25.87
CA LYS A 200 -20.62 -19.07 -26.25
C LYS A 200 -20.56 -20.60 -26.24
N SER A 201 -19.53 -21.16 -26.84
CA SER A 201 -19.30 -22.60 -26.97
C SER A 201 -18.80 -23.18 -25.64
N PRO A 202 -19.11 -24.45 -25.33
CA PRO A 202 -18.53 -25.10 -24.16
C PRO A 202 -17.00 -25.10 -24.19
N VAL A 203 -16.38 -24.82 -23.05
CA VAL A 203 -14.94 -24.96 -22.87
C VAL A 203 -14.60 -26.45 -22.78
N VAL A 204 -13.75 -26.94 -23.67
CA VAL A 204 -13.33 -28.35 -23.70
C VAL A 204 -11.96 -28.52 -23.07
N ILE A 205 -11.86 -29.36 -22.05
CA ILE A 205 -10.62 -29.65 -21.32
C ILE A 205 -10.49 -31.17 -21.24
N ASP A 206 -9.43 -31.72 -21.84
CA ASP A 206 -9.14 -33.16 -21.86
C ASP A 206 -10.36 -34.02 -22.25
N GLY A 207 -11.14 -33.54 -23.23
CA GLY A 207 -12.35 -34.21 -23.74
C GLY A 207 -13.62 -34.00 -22.91
N LYS A 208 -13.56 -33.24 -21.81
CA LYS A 208 -14.73 -32.87 -21.00
C LYS A 208 -15.22 -31.46 -21.34
N GLU A 209 -16.52 -31.33 -21.52
CA GLU A 209 -17.19 -30.05 -21.81
C GLU A 209 -17.63 -29.34 -20.53
N TYR A 210 -17.38 -28.04 -20.48
CA TYR A 210 -17.85 -27.13 -19.43
C TYR A 210 -18.63 -25.99 -20.07
N ILE A 211 -19.83 -25.73 -19.57
CA ILE A 211 -20.72 -24.66 -20.10
C ILE A 211 -19.99 -23.31 -20.08
N SER A 212 -20.08 -22.53 -21.16
CA SER A 212 -19.52 -21.18 -21.21
C SER A 212 -20.13 -20.28 -20.12
N THR A 213 -19.32 -19.33 -19.65
CA THR A 213 -19.71 -18.25 -18.74
C THR A 213 -20.50 -17.14 -19.44
N GLY A 214 -20.55 -17.15 -20.79
CA GLY A 214 -21.08 -16.03 -21.57
C GLY A 214 -20.04 -14.97 -21.90
N SER A 215 -18.77 -15.16 -21.51
CA SER A 215 -17.65 -14.26 -21.78
C SER A 215 -16.39 -15.07 -22.13
N ALA A 216 -15.71 -14.70 -23.21
CA ALA A 216 -14.48 -15.39 -23.64
C ALA A 216 -13.34 -15.21 -22.62
N LYS A 217 -13.25 -14.01 -22.01
CA LYS A 217 -12.33 -13.72 -20.90
C LYS A 217 -12.60 -14.63 -19.71
N ASN A 218 -13.85 -14.71 -19.27
CA ASN A 218 -14.24 -15.50 -18.11
C ASN A 218 -14.13 -17.02 -18.35
N ASP A 219 -14.29 -17.46 -19.59
CA ASP A 219 -14.02 -18.84 -20.00
C ASP A 219 -12.54 -19.24 -19.86
N CYS A 220 -11.61 -18.29 -20.02
CA CYS A 220 -10.19 -18.50 -19.73
C CYS A 220 -9.95 -18.84 -18.24
N TYR A 221 -10.61 -18.12 -17.33
CA TYR A 221 -10.48 -18.37 -15.89
C TYR A 221 -11.18 -19.66 -15.47
N LYS A 222 -12.29 -20.02 -16.12
CA LYS A 222 -12.89 -21.35 -15.98
C LYS A 222 -11.92 -22.45 -16.41
N TYR A 223 -11.22 -22.27 -17.53
CA TYR A 223 -10.19 -23.19 -17.98
C TYR A 223 -9.07 -23.34 -16.95
N ILE A 224 -8.57 -22.23 -16.40
CA ILE A 224 -7.55 -22.25 -15.34
C ILE A 224 -8.04 -23.03 -14.12
N ILE A 225 -9.26 -22.76 -13.67
CA ILE A 225 -9.87 -23.43 -12.52
C ILE A 225 -9.93 -24.93 -12.73
N GLU A 226 -10.51 -25.38 -13.85
CA GLU A 226 -10.81 -26.79 -14.07
C GLU A 226 -9.58 -27.60 -14.50
N LYS A 227 -8.65 -26.99 -15.23
CA LYS A 227 -7.43 -27.68 -15.69
C LYS A 227 -6.31 -27.68 -14.65
N TYR A 228 -6.09 -26.56 -13.94
CA TYR A 228 -4.90 -26.40 -13.11
C TYR A 228 -5.19 -26.29 -11.63
N LEU A 229 -6.17 -25.49 -11.22
CA LEU A 229 -6.42 -25.23 -9.80
C LEU A 229 -7.11 -26.41 -9.11
N ARG A 230 -8.30 -26.81 -9.59
CA ARG A 230 -9.11 -27.87 -8.99
C ARG A 230 -8.34 -29.21 -8.91
N PRO A 231 -7.53 -29.60 -9.91
CA PRO A 231 -6.71 -30.80 -9.81
C PRO A 231 -5.48 -30.69 -8.89
N GLY A 232 -5.18 -29.50 -8.34
CA GLY A 232 -4.04 -29.26 -7.46
C GLY A 232 -2.69 -29.13 -8.18
N ILE A 233 -2.69 -28.79 -9.48
CA ILE A 233 -1.47 -28.58 -10.28
C ILE A 233 -0.91 -27.18 -10.03
N ALA A 234 -1.78 -26.16 -10.05
CA ALA A 234 -1.45 -24.80 -9.66
C ALA A 234 -1.41 -24.67 -8.14
N ASN A 235 -0.55 -23.79 -7.64
CA ASN A 235 -0.38 -23.54 -6.22
C ASN A 235 -1.53 -22.66 -5.67
N PRO A 236 -2.40 -23.16 -4.77
CA PRO A 236 -3.54 -22.39 -4.28
C PRO A 236 -3.14 -21.28 -3.27
N TYR A 237 -1.87 -21.23 -2.84
CA TYR A 237 -1.34 -20.21 -1.93
C TYR A 237 -0.76 -18.99 -2.63
N ARG A 238 -0.70 -19.00 -3.97
CA ARG A 238 0.01 -18.00 -4.77
C ARG A 238 -0.82 -17.59 -5.99
N MET A 239 -1.12 -16.31 -6.09
CA MET A 239 -1.74 -15.71 -7.27
C MET A 239 -1.05 -14.40 -7.63
N TRP A 240 -1.15 -14.00 -8.89
CA TRP A 240 -0.63 -12.76 -9.40
C TRP A 240 -1.72 -12.06 -10.22
N PHE A 241 -2.03 -10.82 -9.84
CA PHE A 241 -2.83 -9.94 -10.67
C PHE A 241 -1.98 -9.51 -11.87
N ASN A 242 -2.20 -10.16 -13.02
CA ASN A 242 -1.50 -9.88 -14.26
C ASN A 242 -2.47 -9.25 -15.25
N CYS A 243 -2.33 -7.96 -15.49
CA CYS A 243 -3.05 -7.29 -16.57
C CYS A 243 -2.89 -8.11 -17.86
N ASP A 244 -4.02 -8.56 -18.40
CA ASP A 244 -4.05 -9.32 -19.62
C ASP A 244 -3.55 -8.49 -20.80
N ALA A 245 -3.42 -9.15 -21.95
CA ALA A 245 -2.76 -8.53 -23.08
C ALA A 245 -3.57 -7.36 -23.71
N SER A 246 -4.78 -7.04 -23.22
CA SER A 246 -5.64 -5.97 -23.77
C SER A 246 -4.97 -4.59 -23.73
N MET A 247 -4.02 -4.41 -22.81
CA MET A 247 -3.22 -3.20 -22.68
C MET A 247 -2.15 -3.02 -23.77
N TRP A 248 -1.80 -4.06 -24.54
CA TRP A 248 -0.76 -3.97 -25.57
C TRP A 248 -1.37 -3.53 -26.90
N GLY A 249 -1.78 -2.26 -26.97
CA GLY A 249 -2.40 -1.61 -28.12
C GLY A 249 -1.60 -0.43 -28.67
N SER A 250 -2.27 0.48 -29.38
CA SER A 250 -1.67 1.69 -29.95
C SER A 250 -1.57 2.87 -28.96
N VAL A 251 -2.22 2.75 -27.81
CA VAL A 251 -2.21 3.76 -26.75
C VAL A 251 -1.17 3.34 -25.71
N ARG A 252 -0.36 4.30 -25.29
CA ARG A 252 0.66 4.07 -24.27
C ARG A 252 -0.01 3.99 -22.89
N ASN A 253 0.37 2.98 -22.11
CA ASN A 253 -0.31 2.60 -20.88
C ASN A 253 0.62 2.80 -19.69
N VAL A 254 0.74 4.05 -19.23
CA VAL A 254 1.77 4.48 -18.27
C VAL A 254 1.15 5.30 -17.14
N TYR A 255 1.51 4.97 -15.91
CA TYR A 255 1.30 5.81 -14.74
C TYR A 255 2.20 7.06 -14.81
N GLY A 256 1.63 8.24 -14.57
CA GLY A 256 2.36 9.51 -14.64
C GLY A 256 2.75 9.86 -16.08
N GLU A 257 1.81 9.79 -17.02
CA GLU A 257 2.05 10.15 -18.44
C GLU A 257 2.74 11.51 -18.55
N GLY A 258 3.80 11.58 -19.36
CA GLY A 258 4.67 12.77 -19.47
C GLY A 258 5.90 12.72 -18.58
N ASP A 259 5.80 12.21 -17.34
CA ASP A 259 6.92 12.22 -16.38
C ASP A 259 7.98 11.18 -16.70
N TYR A 260 7.58 10.05 -17.28
CA TYR A 260 8.44 8.91 -17.55
C TYR A 260 8.79 8.72 -19.04
N ASP A 261 8.34 9.64 -19.91
CA ASP A 261 8.36 9.43 -21.36
C ASP A 261 9.76 9.22 -21.95
N TYR A 262 10.74 9.92 -21.40
CA TYR A 262 12.14 9.83 -21.82
C TYR A 262 12.78 8.45 -21.55
N LEU A 263 12.14 7.60 -20.75
CA LEU A 263 12.55 6.21 -20.49
C LEU A 263 11.99 5.21 -21.50
N GLY A 264 11.12 5.65 -22.41
CA GLY A 264 10.52 4.83 -23.47
C GLY A 264 9.80 3.58 -22.94
N ASP A 265 9.91 2.48 -23.68
CA ASP A 265 9.26 1.20 -23.35
C ASP A 265 9.77 0.59 -22.03
N LYS A 266 10.95 0.99 -21.55
CA LYS A 266 11.48 0.46 -20.27
C LYS A 266 10.52 0.74 -19.12
N ASN A 267 10.03 1.97 -19.09
CA ASN A 267 9.07 2.42 -18.10
C ASN A 267 7.73 1.68 -18.25
N GLU A 268 7.17 1.67 -19.45
CA GLU A 268 5.84 1.09 -19.70
C GLU A 268 5.79 -0.40 -19.36
N LEU A 269 6.79 -1.17 -19.79
CA LEU A 269 6.87 -2.59 -19.48
C LEU A 269 7.02 -2.82 -17.97
N GLN A 270 7.82 -2.00 -17.28
CA GLN A 270 8.03 -2.13 -15.84
C GLN A 270 6.80 -1.75 -15.01
N GLN A 271 6.19 -0.59 -15.25
CA GLN A 271 5.03 -0.12 -14.48
C GLN A 271 3.86 -1.10 -14.58
N ASN A 272 3.78 -1.80 -15.71
CA ASN A 272 2.75 -2.78 -16.02
C ASN A 272 3.13 -4.22 -15.58
N GLY A 273 4.16 -4.37 -14.75
CA GLY A 273 4.49 -5.64 -14.11
C GLY A 273 5.08 -6.71 -15.04
N MET A 274 5.54 -6.38 -16.24
CA MET A 274 6.02 -7.38 -17.23
C MET A 274 7.26 -8.14 -16.79
N TYR A 275 7.97 -7.65 -15.77
CA TYR A 275 9.13 -8.35 -15.21
C TYR A 275 8.77 -9.28 -14.05
N ASN A 276 7.58 -9.11 -13.46
CA ASN A 276 7.20 -9.75 -12.20
C ASN A 276 6.85 -11.23 -12.37
N GLY A 277 6.49 -11.63 -13.60
CA GLY A 277 6.00 -12.97 -13.91
C GLY A 277 6.97 -14.09 -13.56
N ASP A 278 8.28 -13.82 -13.50
CA ASP A 278 9.31 -14.81 -13.23
C ASP A 278 9.08 -15.54 -11.89
N TYR A 279 8.86 -14.80 -10.81
CA TYR A 279 8.59 -15.37 -9.50
C TYR A 279 7.30 -16.19 -9.49
N TRP A 280 6.23 -15.64 -10.05
CA TRP A 280 4.92 -16.30 -10.03
C TRP A 280 4.88 -17.57 -10.87
N VAL A 281 5.59 -17.62 -12.00
CA VAL A 281 5.82 -18.85 -12.77
C VAL A 281 6.63 -19.86 -11.96
N SER A 282 7.68 -19.42 -11.24
CA SER A 282 8.46 -20.31 -10.37
C SER A 282 7.59 -20.95 -9.27
N GLN A 283 6.62 -20.19 -8.76
CA GLN A 283 5.70 -20.60 -7.70
C GLN A 283 4.49 -21.42 -8.19
N LYS A 284 4.37 -21.68 -9.50
CA LYS A 284 3.17 -22.27 -10.13
C LYS A 284 1.89 -21.52 -9.77
N ALA A 285 1.99 -20.20 -9.70
CA ALA A 285 0.90 -19.33 -9.26
C ALA A 285 -0.20 -19.24 -10.32
N ILE A 286 -1.38 -18.79 -9.87
CA ILE A 286 -2.49 -18.45 -10.74
C ILE A 286 -2.31 -17.02 -11.25
N PHE A 287 -2.38 -16.81 -12.57
CA PHE A 287 -2.39 -15.49 -13.19
C PHE A 287 -3.83 -15.11 -13.49
N PHE A 288 -4.24 -13.92 -13.06
CA PHE A 288 -5.61 -13.47 -13.25
C PHE A 288 -5.70 -11.95 -13.41
N ASP A 289 -6.82 -11.52 -13.98
CA ASP A 289 -7.16 -10.11 -14.15
C ASP A 289 -8.67 -10.02 -14.37
N LEU A 290 -9.33 -9.68 -13.28
CA LEU A 290 -10.77 -9.74 -13.09
C LEU A 290 -11.17 -8.53 -12.26
N SER A 291 -12.18 -7.79 -12.73
CA SER A 291 -12.75 -6.68 -11.98
C SER A 291 -13.31 -7.14 -10.63
N PRO A 292 -13.03 -6.42 -9.53
CA PRO A 292 -13.65 -6.71 -8.24
C PRO A 292 -15.14 -6.33 -8.21
N TRP A 293 -15.62 -5.51 -9.16
CA TRP A 293 -16.97 -4.93 -9.15
C TRP A 293 -18.00 -5.80 -9.87
N ALA A 294 -19.19 -5.95 -9.26
CA ALA A 294 -20.31 -6.72 -9.82
C ALA A 294 -21.33 -5.85 -10.60
N ASP A 295 -21.27 -4.53 -10.45
CA ASP A 295 -22.29 -3.58 -10.88
C ASP A 295 -21.90 -2.75 -12.11
N CYS A 296 -20.75 -3.04 -12.71
CA CYS A 296 -20.32 -2.51 -13.99
C CYS A 296 -19.70 -3.61 -14.86
N LYS A 297 -19.69 -3.40 -16.17
CA LYS A 297 -18.92 -4.22 -17.10
C LYS A 297 -17.56 -3.54 -17.32
N PRO A 298 -16.47 -4.31 -17.36
CA PRO A 298 -15.16 -3.74 -17.55
C PRO A 298 -14.90 -3.28 -18.97
N LEU A 299 -13.95 -2.36 -19.14
CA LEU A 299 -13.60 -1.82 -20.46
C LEU A 299 -12.92 -2.83 -21.39
N ASP A 300 -12.29 -3.87 -20.84
CA ASP A 300 -11.50 -4.86 -21.58
C ASP A 300 -12.31 -6.08 -22.07
N ASP A 301 -13.55 -6.23 -21.58
CA ASP A 301 -14.55 -7.19 -22.08
C ASP A 301 -15.96 -6.60 -21.88
N PRO A 302 -16.34 -5.57 -22.66
CA PRO A 302 -17.60 -4.82 -22.46
C PRO A 302 -18.86 -5.59 -22.83
N ASP A 303 -18.71 -6.69 -23.57
CA ASP A 303 -19.83 -7.54 -24.01
C ASP A 303 -20.20 -8.62 -22.99
N GLN A 304 -19.37 -8.83 -21.95
CA GLN A 304 -19.63 -9.83 -20.92
C GLN A 304 -20.98 -9.64 -20.21
N PRO A 305 -21.57 -10.70 -19.62
CA PRO A 305 -22.68 -10.55 -18.68
C PRO A 305 -22.29 -9.66 -17.50
N LEU A 306 -23.23 -8.83 -17.01
CA LEU A 306 -22.97 -7.96 -15.86
C LEU A 306 -22.49 -8.77 -14.65
N GLY A 307 -21.34 -8.38 -14.09
CA GLY A 307 -20.72 -9.05 -12.94
C GLY A 307 -20.04 -10.39 -13.24
N ALA A 308 -19.80 -10.75 -14.51
CA ALA A 308 -19.14 -12.02 -14.84
C ALA A 308 -17.70 -12.08 -14.28
N ASP A 309 -16.93 -11.01 -14.40
CA ASP A 309 -15.59 -10.92 -13.81
C ASP A 309 -15.58 -11.16 -12.29
N ASN A 310 -16.41 -10.41 -11.54
CA ASN A 310 -16.55 -10.57 -10.09
C ASN A 310 -16.97 -12.01 -9.72
N LYS A 311 -17.88 -12.61 -10.49
CA LYS A 311 -18.30 -14.01 -10.26
C LYS A 311 -17.14 -14.98 -10.47
N SER A 312 -16.40 -14.88 -11.57
CA SER A 312 -15.22 -15.73 -11.83
C SER A 312 -14.16 -15.53 -10.77
N TRP A 313 -14.04 -14.31 -10.25
CA TRP A 313 -13.10 -14.00 -9.19
C TRP A 313 -13.46 -14.70 -7.89
N HIS A 314 -14.73 -14.64 -7.48
CA HIS A 314 -15.23 -15.43 -6.36
C HIS A 314 -15.05 -16.95 -6.56
N ASP A 315 -15.29 -17.47 -7.77
CA ASP A 315 -15.10 -18.89 -8.08
C ASP A 315 -13.63 -19.33 -7.89
N LEU A 316 -12.69 -18.53 -8.39
CA LEU A 316 -11.26 -18.77 -8.23
C LEU A 316 -10.83 -18.71 -6.76
N LEU A 317 -11.22 -17.63 -6.05
CA LEU A 317 -10.87 -17.42 -4.65
C LEU A 317 -11.44 -18.50 -3.71
N GLU A 318 -12.69 -18.91 -3.92
CA GLU A 318 -13.32 -19.93 -3.10
C GLU A 318 -12.69 -21.31 -3.30
N ILE A 319 -12.40 -21.69 -4.55
CA ILE A 319 -11.74 -22.97 -4.82
C ILE A 319 -10.35 -22.97 -4.20
N SER A 320 -9.62 -21.85 -4.31
CA SER A 320 -8.31 -21.71 -3.68
C SER A 320 -8.38 -21.72 -2.15
N TYR A 321 -9.41 -21.13 -1.56
CA TYR A 321 -9.66 -21.20 -0.12
C TYR A 321 -9.89 -22.64 0.33
N ASN A 322 -10.75 -23.38 -0.37
CA ASN A 322 -11.07 -24.77 -0.05
C ASN A 322 -9.84 -25.70 -0.20
N LEU A 323 -9.00 -25.50 -1.22
CA LEU A 323 -7.77 -26.28 -1.40
C LEU A 323 -6.68 -25.98 -0.36
N ARG A 324 -6.79 -24.85 0.34
CA ARG A 324 -5.90 -24.47 1.45
C ARG A 324 -6.48 -24.83 2.82
N ASP A 325 -7.65 -25.46 2.87
CA ASP A 325 -8.41 -25.64 4.11
C ASP A 325 -8.57 -24.33 4.90
N GLY A 326 -8.71 -23.22 4.17
CA GLY A 326 -8.80 -21.86 4.72
C GLY A 326 -7.47 -21.22 5.15
N GLU A 327 -6.33 -21.89 5.05
CA GLU A 327 -5.03 -21.31 5.43
C GLU A 327 -4.64 -20.09 4.58
N PHE A 328 -3.85 -19.20 5.20
CA PHE A 328 -3.51 -17.91 4.61
C PHE A 328 -2.56 -18.04 3.42
N GLY A 329 -2.72 -17.18 2.41
CA GLY A 329 -1.89 -17.14 1.21
C GLY A 329 -1.61 -15.71 0.75
N ILE A 330 -0.94 -15.57 -0.39
CA ILE A 330 -0.51 -14.27 -0.93
C ILE A 330 -0.97 -14.12 -2.37
N VAL A 331 -1.54 -12.95 -2.66
CA VAL A 331 -1.76 -12.46 -4.02
C VAL A 331 -0.82 -11.29 -4.26
N GLY A 332 0.06 -11.39 -5.25
CA GLY A 332 0.83 -10.25 -5.70
C GLY A 332 0.09 -9.44 -6.75
N GLY A 333 0.56 -8.22 -6.95
CA GLY A 333 0.06 -7.32 -7.97
C GLY A 333 -1.01 -6.45 -7.37
N PHE A 334 -1.63 -5.63 -8.19
CA PHE A 334 -2.57 -4.65 -7.70
C PHE A 334 -3.64 -4.34 -8.74
N VAL A 335 -4.75 -3.76 -8.28
CA VAL A 335 -5.75 -3.28 -9.23
C VAL A 335 -5.13 -2.14 -10.06
N PRO A 336 -5.14 -2.24 -11.40
CA PRO A 336 -4.35 -1.34 -12.23
C PRO A 336 -5.13 -0.05 -12.52
N TRP A 337 -5.32 0.82 -11.52
CA TRP A 337 -6.17 2.02 -11.66
C TRP A 337 -5.80 2.93 -12.82
N TRP A 338 -4.53 2.96 -13.23
CA TRP A 338 -4.07 3.77 -14.36
C TRP A 338 -4.46 3.16 -15.73
N LEU A 339 -4.91 1.90 -15.76
CA LEU A 339 -5.22 1.15 -16.98
C LEU A 339 -6.69 0.75 -17.10
N LYS A 340 -7.30 0.29 -16.01
CA LYS A 340 -8.68 -0.21 -16.01
C LYS A 340 -9.32 -0.34 -14.62
N TYR A 341 -10.62 -0.60 -14.64
CA TYR A 341 -11.56 -0.81 -13.55
C TYR A 341 -11.86 0.42 -12.69
N THR A 342 -11.40 1.60 -13.12
CA THR A 342 -11.58 2.83 -12.34
C THR A 342 -12.00 4.04 -13.17
N SER A 343 -12.44 5.08 -12.49
CA SER A 343 -12.82 6.37 -13.08
C SER A 343 -11.68 7.07 -13.81
N HIS A 344 -10.42 6.72 -13.53
CA HIS A 344 -9.26 7.23 -14.28
C HIS A 344 -9.25 6.76 -15.73
N THR A 345 -9.90 5.63 -16.02
CA THR A 345 -10.01 5.06 -17.37
C THR A 345 -11.44 5.14 -17.90
N GLY A 346 -12.28 6.00 -17.28
CA GLY A 346 -13.67 6.23 -17.68
C GLY A 346 -14.68 5.21 -17.14
N GLU A 347 -14.28 4.30 -16.24
CA GLU A 347 -15.21 3.37 -15.58
C GLU A 347 -15.88 3.98 -14.33
N LYS A 348 -16.77 3.21 -13.69
CA LYS A 348 -17.72 3.74 -12.70
C LYS A 348 -17.10 4.15 -11.36
N HIS A 349 -16.11 3.41 -10.87
CA HIS A 349 -15.65 3.49 -9.47
C HIS A 349 -14.31 4.18 -9.34
N ASP A 350 -14.09 4.94 -8.28
CA ASP A 350 -12.81 5.62 -8.07
C ASP A 350 -11.67 4.64 -7.73
N PRO A 351 -10.38 5.02 -7.97
CA PRO A 351 -9.24 4.15 -7.70
C PRO A 351 -9.13 3.64 -6.27
N VAL A 352 -9.22 4.52 -5.28
CA VAL A 352 -9.05 4.16 -3.86
C VAL A 352 -10.18 3.22 -3.39
N PRO A 353 -11.47 3.49 -3.66
CA PRO A 353 -12.52 2.51 -3.40
C PRO A 353 -12.31 1.17 -4.09
N THR A 354 -11.78 1.18 -5.32
CA THR A 354 -11.51 -0.04 -6.09
C THR A 354 -10.36 -0.86 -5.48
N GLU A 355 -9.30 -0.20 -5.01
CA GLU A 355 -8.22 -0.82 -4.23
C GLU A 355 -8.79 -1.51 -2.98
N TRP A 356 -9.58 -0.78 -2.20
CA TRP A 356 -10.14 -1.30 -0.96
C TRP A 356 -11.09 -2.47 -1.20
N GLU A 357 -11.90 -2.42 -2.27
CA GLU A 357 -12.76 -3.54 -2.66
C GLU A 357 -11.92 -4.76 -3.05
N PHE A 358 -10.87 -4.58 -3.83
CA PHE A 358 -9.95 -5.65 -4.22
C PHE A 358 -9.31 -6.33 -3.00
N VAL A 359 -8.71 -5.57 -2.08
CA VAL A 359 -8.04 -6.12 -0.89
C VAL A 359 -9.03 -6.70 0.11
N ALA A 360 -10.19 -6.07 0.30
CA ALA A 360 -11.27 -6.60 1.15
C ALA A 360 -11.77 -7.96 0.65
N LEU A 361 -11.93 -8.10 -0.68
CA LEU A 361 -12.35 -9.33 -1.30
C LEU A 361 -11.28 -10.43 -1.12
N LEU A 362 -10.01 -10.14 -1.38
CA LEU A 362 -8.89 -11.06 -1.10
C LEU A 362 -8.88 -11.52 0.37
N THR A 363 -8.93 -10.57 1.29
CA THR A 363 -8.88 -10.84 2.73
C THR A 363 -10.04 -11.72 3.18
N SER A 364 -11.22 -11.56 2.56
CA SER A 364 -12.40 -12.38 2.82
C SER A 364 -12.20 -13.89 2.52
N TYR A 365 -11.20 -14.23 1.71
CA TYR A 365 -10.80 -15.61 1.38
C TYR A 365 -9.41 -15.96 1.94
N ASN A 366 -9.00 -15.29 3.03
CA ASN A 366 -7.72 -15.52 3.72
C ASN A 366 -6.52 -15.40 2.77
N LEU A 367 -6.50 -14.33 1.97
CA LEU A 367 -5.37 -13.93 1.15
C LEU A 367 -4.98 -12.50 1.53
N GLY A 368 -3.68 -12.28 1.72
CA GLY A 368 -3.12 -10.94 1.82
C GLY A 368 -2.46 -10.52 0.52
N ASN A 369 -2.22 -9.22 0.37
CA ASN A 369 -1.68 -8.65 -0.85
C ASN A 369 -0.19 -8.26 -0.72
N ASP A 370 0.56 -8.56 -1.77
CA ASP A 370 1.90 -8.05 -2.09
C ASP A 370 1.70 -6.97 -3.18
N GLY A 371 1.39 -5.75 -2.73
CA GLY A 371 0.77 -4.68 -3.52
C GLY A 371 1.72 -3.95 -4.46
N ASP A 372 2.08 -4.58 -5.58
CA ASP A 372 2.91 -3.97 -6.63
C ASP A 372 2.10 -2.97 -7.49
N ALA A 373 1.69 -1.86 -6.88
CA ALA A 373 0.97 -0.76 -7.51
C ALA A 373 1.83 -0.02 -8.54
N ALA A 374 1.46 0.00 -9.83
CA ALA A 374 2.09 0.81 -10.89
C ALA A 374 3.62 0.65 -11.08
N PHE A 375 4.23 -0.34 -10.45
CA PHE A 375 5.68 -0.54 -10.46
C PHE A 375 6.03 -2.02 -10.46
N GLY A 376 7.02 -2.40 -11.28
CA GLY A 376 7.47 -3.77 -11.44
C GLY A 376 8.87 -4.04 -10.88
N ILE A 377 9.17 -5.33 -10.74
CA ILE A 377 10.44 -5.88 -10.27
C ILE A 377 10.82 -7.09 -11.12
N ALA A 378 12.05 -7.11 -11.61
CA ALA A 378 12.64 -8.27 -12.27
C ALA A 378 13.35 -9.18 -11.26
N ASN A 379 13.66 -10.42 -11.66
CA ASN A 379 14.55 -11.34 -10.94
C ASN A 379 14.04 -11.83 -9.58
N SER A 380 12.75 -11.70 -9.27
CA SER A 380 12.21 -12.17 -7.99
C SER A 380 12.31 -13.69 -7.83
N SER A 381 12.24 -14.45 -8.93
CA SER A 381 12.51 -15.89 -8.94
C SER A 381 13.96 -16.25 -8.60
N PHE A 382 14.90 -15.34 -8.86
CA PHE A 382 16.30 -15.46 -8.46
C PHE A 382 16.48 -15.03 -7.00
N PHE A 383 15.86 -13.91 -6.62
CA PHE A 383 16.00 -13.32 -5.29
C PHE A 383 15.47 -14.20 -4.17
N GLN A 384 14.43 -15.01 -4.40
CA GLN A 384 13.89 -15.92 -3.38
C GLN A 384 14.93 -16.89 -2.77
N HIS A 385 16.03 -17.14 -3.49
CA HIS A 385 17.12 -18.02 -3.05
C HIS A 385 18.19 -17.31 -2.24
N LEU A 386 18.15 -15.98 -2.16
CA LEU A 386 19.13 -15.19 -1.44
C LEU A 386 18.91 -15.27 0.08
N PRO A 387 19.96 -15.10 0.88
CA PRO A 387 19.85 -15.24 2.33
C PRO A 387 18.91 -14.19 2.92
N ALA A 388 17.97 -14.66 3.74
CA ALA A 388 17.15 -13.83 4.59
C ALA A 388 17.94 -13.35 5.83
N VAL A 389 17.35 -12.45 6.60
CA VAL A 389 17.85 -12.12 7.95
C VAL A 389 17.72 -13.36 8.85
N PRO A 390 18.78 -13.75 9.59
CA PRO A 390 18.72 -14.88 10.52
C PRO A 390 17.69 -14.68 11.62
N ARG A 391 17.03 -15.76 12.05
CA ARG A 391 15.94 -15.70 13.05
C ARG A 391 16.42 -15.13 14.39
N GLN A 392 17.63 -15.49 14.81
CA GLN A 392 18.23 -15.02 16.06
C GLN A 392 18.60 -13.53 16.02
N ASP A 393 18.89 -12.99 14.83
CA ASP A 393 19.22 -11.57 14.68
C ASP A 393 17.94 -10.72 14.67
N GLY A 394 16.88 -11.24 14.03
CA GLY A 394 15.60 -10.55 13.86
C GLY A 394 15.76 -9.21 13.11
N LEU A 395 14.64 -8.52 12.92
CA LEU A 395 14.66 -7.14 12.43
C LEU A 395 14.70 -6.15 13.59
N PHE A 396 13.92 -6.42 14.64
CA PHE A 396 13.77 -5.54 15.77
C PHE A 396 15.04 -5.52 16.64
N ARG A 397 15.44 -4.31 17.05
CA ARG A 397 16.41 -4.08 18.13
C ARG A 397 15.75 -3.15 19.13
N GLU A 398 15.65 -3.59 20.38
CA GLU A 398 15.11 -2.74 21.44
C GLU A 398 16.00 -1.50 21.58
N PRO A 399 15.43 -0.29 21.42
CA PRO A 399 16.16 0.95 21.57
C PRO A 399 16.38 1.29 23.04
N GLU A 400 17.30 2.21 23.31
CA GLU A 400 17.44 2.77 24.66
C GLU A 400 16.15 3.47 25.09
N PRO A 401 15.65 3.21 26.32
CA PRO A 401 14.41 3.83 26.80
C PRO A 401 14.54 5.35 26.97
N VAL A 402 13.61 6.08 26.37
CA VAL A 402 13.39 7.52 26.63
C VAL A 402 12.55 7.72 27.90
N GLU A 403 12.93 8.66 28.76
CA GLU A 403 12.14 8.97 29.96
C GLU A 403 10.86 9.76 29.61
N TYR A 404 9.78 9.52 30.35
CA TYR A 404 8.53 10.26 30.13
C TYR A 404 8.62 11.66 30.73
N ASP A 405 8.65 12.65 29.85
CA ASP A 405 8.38 14.05 30.15
C ASP A 405 6.93 14.40 29.79
N LYS A 406 6.18 14.94 30.75
CA LYS A 406 4.79 15.39 30.58
C LYS A 406 4.68 16.68 29.74
N ASP A 407 5.77 17.43 29.62
CA ASP A 407 5.80 18.70 28.91
C ASP A 407 6.31 18.55 27.46
N ALA A 408 6.68 17.33 27.06
CA ALA A 408 7.22 17.03 25.74
C ALA A 408 6.14 16.70 24.70
N VAL A 409 6.51 16.93 23.44
CA VAL A 409 5.80 16.41 22.26
C VAL A 409 6.65 15.33 21.61
N TYR A 410 6.15 14.08 21.58
CA TYR A 410 6.85 12.97 20.95
C TYR A 410 6.39 12.77 19.50
N ILE A 411 7.35 12.66 18.59
CA ILE A 411 7.10 12.44 17.16
C ILE A 411 7.73 11.13 16.69
N ALA A 412 6.93 10.24 16.10
CA ALA A 412 7.41 9.08 15.34
C ALA A 412 7.25 9.33 13.84
N VAL A 413 8.32 9.12 13.08
CA VAL A 413 8.29 9.20 11.60
C VAL A 413 8.43 7.80 11.01
N HIS A 414 7.41 7.36 10.30
CA HIS A 414 7.33 6.07 9.63
C HIS A 414 7.63 6.24 8.13
N MET A 415 8.69 5.61 7.65
CA MET A 415 9.00 5.47 6.22
C MET A 415 8.17 4.30 5.68
N MET A 416 7.16 4.58 4.86
CA MET A 416 6.03 3.67 4.59
C MET A 416 5.66 3.55 3.10
N ASP A 417 4.61 2.75 2.84
CA ASP A 417 4.07 2.33 1.53
C ASP A 417 4.96 1.33 0.79
N TYR A 418 5.82 0.66 1.53
CA TYR A 418 6.64 -0.43 1.03
C TYR A 418 5.98 -1.78 1.35
N ASP A 419 4.66 -1.85 1.32
CA ASP A 419 3.85 -3.06 1.52
C ASP A 419 3.81 -3.96 0.28
N GLY A 420 4.32 -3.49 -0.86
CA GLY A 420 4.64 -4.28 -2.06
C GLY A 420 6.15 -4.54 -2.25
N SER A 421 6.47 -5.69 -2.81
CA SER A 421 7.85 -6.14 -3.09
C SER A 421 8.55 -5.26 -4.10
N ALA A 422 7.87 -4.82 -5.16
CA ALA A 422 8.44 -3.93 -6.16
C ALA A 422 8.78 -2.56 -5.56
N TRP A 423 7.93 -2.04 -4.68
CA TRP A 423 8.16 -0.77 -3.96
C TRP A 423 9.33 -0.89 -2.99
N THR A 424 9.35 -1.95 -2.17
CA THR A 424 10.46 -2.26 -1.25
C THR A 424 11.79 -2.38 -1.99
N ASN A 425 11.82 -3.00 -3.17
CA ASN A 425 13.05 -3.16 -3.92
C ASN A 425 13.56 -1.84 -4.52
N GLN A 426 12.65 -0.99 -5.02
CA GLN A 426 13.01 0.30 -5.63
C GLN A 426 13.44 1.33 -4.59
N MET A 427 12.81 1.38 -3.42
CA MET A 427 13.15 2.38 -2.40
C MET A 427 14.60 2.25 -1.91
N ILE A 428 15.24 1.08 -2.09
CA ILE A 428 16.63 0.83 -1.65
C ILE A 428 17.57 1.88 -2.22
N THR A 429 17.49 2.11 -3.52
CA THR A 429 18.41 3.03 -4.20
C THR A 429 17.96 4.47 -4.10
N SER A 430 16.65 4.72 -4.13
CA SER A 430 16.10 6.07 -4.29
C SER A 430 15.81 6.81 -2.97
N ILE A 431 15.61 6.08 -1.87
CA ILE A 431 15.18 6.63 -0.58
C ILE A 431 16.06 6.15 0.56
N TYR A 432 16.25 4.83 0.71
CA TYR A 432 17.00 4.29 1.85
C TYR A 432 18.50 4.56 1.78
N ASN A 433 19.07 4.77 0.60
CA ASN A 433 20.46 5.19 0.46
C ASN A 433 20.65 6.73 0.53
N ASP A 434 19.63 7.50 0.91
CA ASP A 434 19.75 8.95 1.06
C ASP A 434 20.87 9.32 2.07
N PRO A 435 21.78 10.26 1.73
CA PRO A 435 22.90 10.61 2.59
C PRO A 435 22.54 11.16 3.98
N ALA A 436 21.35 11.74 4.17
CA ALA A 436 20.90 12.25 5.47
C ALA A 436 20.29 11.15 6.36
N ARG A 437 20.18 9.90 5.85
CA ARG A 437 19.75 8.76 6.66
C ARG A 437 20.69 8.57 7.85
N GLY A 438 20.09 8.37 9.02
CA GLY A 438 20.80 8.14 10.27
C GLY A 438 20.98 9.41 11.11
N GLU A 439 20.56 10.58 10.61
CA GLU A 439 20.57 11.83 11.38
C GLU A 439 19.42 11.92 12.38
N LEU A 440 18.24 11.38 12.04
CA LEU A 440 17.04 11.31 12.88
C LEU A 440 16.58 9.86 13.03
N PRO A 441 15.90 9.48 14.15
CA PRO A 441 15.31 8.16 14.28
C PRO A 441 14.18 8.01 13.26
N LEU A 442 14.38 7.15 12.26
CA LEU A 442 13.42 6.84 11.23
C LEU A 442 12.96 5.39 11.37
N ASN A 443 11.64 5.20 11.26
CA ASN A 443 11.02 3.89 11.41
C ASN A 443 10.76 3.30 10.01
N TRP A 444 11.60 2.37 9.55
CA TRP A 444 11.47 1.71 8.24
C TRP A 444 10.46 0.57 8.29
N VAL A 445 9.29 0.80 7.71
CA VAL A 445 8.17 -0.13 7.76
C VAL A 445 8.21 -1.07 6.56
N ILE A 446 8.28 -2.37 6.82
CA ILE A 446 8.31 -3.40 5.77
C ILE A 446 7.44 -4.57 6.21
N ASN A 447 6.56 -5.04 5.32
CA ASN A 447 5.77 -6.24 5.56
C ASN A 447 6.66 -7.48 5.55
N THR A 448 6.65 -8.24 6.64
CA THR A 448 7.52 -9.42 6.82
C THR A 448 7.27 -10.53 5.79
N GLY A 449 6.05 -10.63 5.26
CA GLY A 449 5.68 -11.56 4.20
C GLY A 449 6.35 -11.29 2.86
N LEU A 450 6.87 -10.07 2.63
CA LEU A 450 7.61 -9.74 1.41
C LEU A 450 8.98 -10.41 1.34
N ASN A 451 9.50 -10.90 2.47
CA ASN A 451 10.80 -11.57 2.53
C ASN A 451 10.84 -12.87 1.72
N TYR A 452 9.70 -13.42 1.29
CA TYR A 452 9.69 -14.54 0.34
C TYR A 452 10.10 -14.13 -1.07
N ARG A 453 9.92 -12.86 -1.45
CA ARG A 453 10.15 -12.36 -2.80
C ARG A 453 11.33 -11.40 -2.89
N VAL A 454 11.56 -10.59 -1.86
CA VAL A 454 12.66 -9.62 -1.80
C VAL A 454 13.56 -9.75 -0.55
N PRO A 455 14.02 -10.97 -0.19
CA PRO A 455 14.87 -11.15 1.00
C PRO A 455 16.17 -10.35 0.93
N HIS A 456 16.69 -10.11 -0.28
CA HIS A 456 17.92 -9.35 -0.50
C HIS A 456 17.78 -7.87 -0.14
N ALA A 457 16.62 -7.25 -0.40
CA ALA A 457 16.36 -5.86 -0.07
C ALA A 457 16.27 -5.70 1.46
N ILE A 458 15.52 -6.58 2.12
CA ILE A 458 15.38 -6.58 3.59
C ILE A 458 16.72 -6.84 4.27
N LYS A 459 17.49 -7.83 3.78
CA LYS A 459 18.84 -8.09 4.29
C LYS A 459 19.79 -6.91 4.06
N TYR A 460 19.72 -6.25 2.90
CA TYR A 460 20.52 -5.04 2.64
C TYR A 460 20.22 -3.95 3.68
N MET A 461 18.94 -3.72 4.00
CA MET A 461 18.55 -2.75 5.03
C MET A 461 19.03 -3.17 6.42
N HIS A 462 18.84 -4.43 6.78
CA HIS A 462 19.33 -4.98 8.04
C HIS A 462 20.85 -4.82 8.21
N ASP A 463 21.62 -5.11 7.16
CA ASP A 463 23.10 -5.10 7.21
C ASP A 463 23.68 -3.67 7.14
N LYS A 464 22.92 -2.72 6.58
CA LYS A 464 23.35 -1.31 6.38
C LYS A 464 22.72 -0.33 7.34
N ARG A 465 21.92 -0.80 8.30
CA ARG A 465 21.26 0.06 9.29
C ARG A 465 22.25 0.87 10.11
N THR A 466 21.93 2.14 10.29
CA THR A 466 22.54 3.02 11.28
C THR A 466 21.90 2.79 12.65
N LYS A 467 22.38 3.49 13.68
CA LYS A 467 21.76 3.47 15.02
C LYS A 467 20.35 4.07 15.07
N ASN A 468 20.01 4.88 14.07
CA ASN A 468 18.75 5.63 13.98
C ASN A 468 17.83 5.04 12.89
N ASP A 469 18.19 3.89 12.30
CA ASP A 469 17.30 3.13 11.43
C ASP A 469 16.63 2.03 12.26
N HIS A 470 15.35 2.24 12.56
CA HIS A 470 14.55 1.30 13.33
C HIS A 470 13.75 0.40 12.38
N PHE A 471 13.61 -0.87 12.75
CA PHE A 471 12.89 -1.92 12.01
C PHE A 471 12.12 -2.79 13.00
N GLY A 472 11.40 -3.80 12.49
CA GLY A 472 10.70 -4.76 13.35
C GLY A 472 9.23 -4.40 13.60
N PHE A 473 8.62 -3.74 12.63
CA PHE A 473 7.21 -3.37 12.61
C PHE A 473 6.71 -3.43 11.18
N SER A 474 5.52 -3.98 11.00
CA SER A 474 4.90 -4.14 9.68
C SER A 474 4.06 -2.91 9.31
N SER A 475 3.70 -2.77 8.02
CA SER A 475 2.67 -1.82 7.56
C SER A 475 1.31 -2.45 7.86
N ASP A 476 0.43 -2.62 6.86
CA ASP A 476 -0.96 -3.09 6.98
C ASP A 476 -1.14 -4.58 7.30
N GLY A 477 -0.30 -5.07 8.22
CA GLY A 477 -0.16 -6.47 8.59
C GLY A 477 1.17 -7.06 8.14
N VAL A 478 1.38 -8.35 8.38
CA VAL A 478 2.56 -9.06 7.83
C VAL A 478 2.57 -9.12 6.29
N VAL A 479 1.43 -8.85 5.68
CA VAL A 479 1.12 -8.58 4.27
C VAL A 479 -0.09 -7.65 4.29
N TYR A 480 -0.39 -6.93 3.19
CA TYR A 480 -1.53 -6.00 3.19
C TYR A 480 -2.85 -6.79 3.31
N VAL A 481 -3.56 -6.57 4.42
CA VAL A 481 -4.91 -7.09 4.67
C VAL A 481 -5.87 -5.95 4.99
N HIS A 482 -7.17 -6.17 4.75
CA HIS A 482 -8.23 -5.30 5.25
C HIS A 482 -8.79 -5.90 6.55
N PRO A 483 -8.44 -5.38 7.74
CA PRO A 483 -8.74 -6.04 9.03
C PRO A 483 -10.22 -6.32 9.25
N GLY A 484 -11.09 -5.35 8.94
CA GLY A 484 -12.55 -5.50 9.00
C GLY A 484 -13.07 -6.66 8.16
N SER A 485 -12.42 -6.98 7.03
CA SER A 485 -12.80 -8.08 6.14
C SER A 485 -12.28 -9.46 6.61
N LEU A 486 -11.48 -9.52 7.68
CA LEU A 486 -11.21 -10.77 8.41
C LEU A 486 -12.42 -11.20 9.25
N ILE A 487 -13.29 -10.25 9.62
CA ILE A 487 -14.47 -10.49 10.46
C ILE A 487 -15.73 -10.38 9.60
N ASN A 488 -15.97 -9.22 8.99
CA ASN A 488 -17.12 -8.93 8.15
C ASN A 488 -16.80 -9.27 6.69
N ARG A 489 -16.96 -10.55 6.34
CA ARG A 489 -16.58 -11.07 5.03
C ARG A 489 -17.43 -10.47 3.90
N LYS A 490 -16.76 -9.88 2.90
CA LYS A 490 -17.37 -9.50 1.61
C LYS A 490 -17.54 -10.69 0.65
N GLY A 491 -16.81 -11.77 0.89
CA GLY A 491 -16.86 -13.01 0.09
C GLY A 491 -18.05 -13.94 0.39
N ARG A 492 -18.07 -15.09 -0.30
CA ARG A 492 -19.05 -16.18 -0.07
C ARG A 492 -18.77 -16.98 1.20
N ILE A 493 -17.51 -17.03 1.64
CA ILE A 493 -17.10 -17.55 2.95
C ILE A 493 -17.58 -16.59 4.05
N LYS A 494 -18.20 -17.12 5.11
CA LYS A 494 -18.77 -16.31 6.21
C LYS A 494 -18.05 -16.49 7.53
N GLU A 495 -17.27 -17.55 7.67
CA GLU A 495 -16.42 -17.82 8.81
C GLU A 495 -15.32 -16.76 8.94
N SER A 496 -15.08 -16.29 10.16
CA SER A 496 -14.02 -15.32 10.44
C SER A 496 -12.64 -15.89 10.11
N GLY A 497 -11.82 -15.06 9.46
CA GLY A 497 -10.45 -15.36 9.06
C GLY A 497 -9.42 -15.00 10.10
N THR A 498 -9.85 -14.32 11.16
CA THR A 498 -8.98 -13.77 12.19
C THR A 498 -8.04 -14.83 12.77
N ALA A 499 -8.56 -16.02 13.11
CA ALA A 499 -7.72 -17.09 13.66
C ALA A 499 -6.67 -17.63 12.66
N TYR A 500 -6.98 -17.62 11.36
CA TYR A 500 -6.04 -18.03 10.30
C TYR A 500 -4.96 -16.97 10.10
N TYR A 501 -5.37 -15.70 10.04
CA TYR A 501 -4.46 -14.58 9.95
C TYR A 501 -3.54 -14.50 11.17
N GLU A 502 -4.05 -14.69 12.38
CA GLU A 502 -3.25 -14.68 13.61
C GLU A 502 -2.17 -15.75 13.59
N ARG A 503 -2.47 -16.97 13.14
CA ARG A 503 -1.47 -18.04 12.99
C ARG A 503 -0.38 -17.64 11.99
N TYR A 504 -0.81 -17.17 10.82
CA TYR A 504 0.10 -16.75 9.76
C TYR A 504 1.00 -15.57 10.18
N ALA A 505 0.40 -14.55 10.80
CA ALA A 505 1.11 -13.39 11.30
C ALA A 505 2.07 -13.75 12.43
N LYS A 506 1.65 -14.61 13.37
CA LYS A 506 2.48 -15.06 14.48
C LYS A 506 3.76 -15.74 13.99
N GLU A 507 3.66 -16.63 13.00
CA GLU A 507 4.84 -17.32 12.44
C GLU A 507 5.88 -16.34 11.88
N LEU A 508 5.43 -15.38 11.09
CA LEU A 508 6.30 -14.35 10.50
C LEU A 508 6.83 -13.38 11.56
N ASN A 509 5.99 -12.97 12.50
CA ASN A 509 6.38 -12.05 13.57
C ASN A 509 7.41 -12.68 14.50
N GLU A 510 7.23 -13.93 14.92
CA GLU A 510 8.22 -14.66 15.73
C GLU A 510 9.55 -14.90 14.99
N ARG A 511 9.50 -15.02 13.66
CA ARG A 511 10.70 -15.17 12.84
C ARG A 511 11.55 -13.89 12.80
N TYR A 512 10.90 -12.73 12.72
CA TYR A 512 11.57 -11.44 12.55
C TYR A 512 11.59 -10.57 13.82
N GLY A 513 11.05 -11.07 14.93
CA GLY A 513 10.97 -10.34 16.20
C GLY A 513 10.03 -9.12 16.13
N VAL A 514 8.94 -9.22 15.37
CA VAL A 514 7.99 -8.11 15.16
C VAL A 514 6.86 -8.16 16.17
N GLU A 515 6.67 -7.10 16.95
CA GLU A 515 5.62 -7.01 17.99
C GLU A 515 4.76 -5.73 17.88
N TYR A 516 5.09 -4.89 16.92
CA TYR A 516 4.43 -3.63 16.62
C TYR A 516 3.93 -3.66 15.20
N ASN A 517 2.94 -2.81 14.95
CA ASN A 517 2.49 -2.55 13.60
C ASN A 517 2.37 -1.04 13.41
N ALA A 518 3.00 -0.49 12.38
CA ALA A 518 2.99 0.95 12.18
C ALA A 518 1.58 1.45 11.86
N PHE A 519 0.75 0.64 11.21
CA PHE A 519 -0.43 1.14 10.51
C PHE A 519 -1.36 0.02 10.03
N PHE A 520 -2.66 0.15 10.29
CA PHE A 520 -3.69 -0.62 9.59
C PHE A 520 -4.65 0.32 8.85
N ILE A 521 -4.94 -0.02 7.59
CA ILE A 521 -6.00 0.61 6.79
C ILE A 521 -7.34 -0.11 7.01
N ASP A 522 -8.35 0.67 7.38
CA ASP A 522 -9.75 0.27 7.25
C ASP A 522 -10.63 1.48 6.92
N GLY A 523 -11.85 1.23 6.45
CA GLY A 523 -12.84 2.28 6.21
C GLY A 523 -13.48 2.79 7.51
N GLU A 524 -13.47 1.97 8.56
CA GLU A 524 -14.01 2.34 9.87
C GLU A 524 -13.26 1.70 11.05
N PHE A 525 -13.20 2.41 12.18
CA PHE A 525 -12.61 1.88 13.39
C PHE A 525 -13.68 1.05 14.12
N ARG A 526 -13.41 -0.24 14.32
CA ARG A 526 -14.27 -1.12 15.11
C ARG A 526 -13.45 -1.83 16.17
N GLN A 527 -14.09 -2.04 17.32
CA GLN A 527 -13.46 -2.66 18.46
C GLN A 527 -13.07 -4.13 18.18
N ASP A 528 -13.88 -4.87 17.44
CA ASP A 528 -13.69 -6.29 17.16
C ASP A 528 -12.44 -6.60 16.35
N TRP A 529 -12.20 -5.88 15.25
CA TRP A 529 -10.97 -6.07 14.47
C TRP A 529 -9.76 -5.47 15.19
N ALA A 530 -9.92 -4.37 15.92
CA ALA A 530 -8.83 -3.80 16.69
C ALA A 530 -8.32 -4.77 17.77
N GLU A 531 -9.22 -5.49 18.44
CA GLU A 531 -8.87 -6.54 19.40
C GLU A 531 -8.14 -7.72 18.74
N ALA A 532 -8.51 -8.05 17.50
CA ALA A 532 -7.78 -9.04 16.70
C ALA A 532 -6.36 -8.59 16.36
N MET A 533 -6.20 -7.36 15.89
CA MET A 533 -4.88 -6.81 15.53
C MET A 533 -4.00 -6.58 16.76
N ALA A 534 -4.60 -6.29 17.92
CA ALA A 534 -3.89 -6.21 19.19
C ALA A 534 -3.21 -7.54 19.58
N ARG A 535 -3.74 -8.70 19.14
CA ARG A 535 -3.12 -10.01 19.41
C ARG A 535 -1.90 -10.29 18.54
N THR A 536 -1.81 -9.70 17.35
CA THR A 536 -0.64 -9.83 16.46
C THR A 536 0.38 -8.72 16.66
N SER A 537 -0.05 -7.60 17.25
CA SER A 537 0.75 -6.37 17.46
C SER A 537 0.65 -5.89 18.92
N PRO A 538 1.03 -6.72 19.91
CA PRO A 538 0.69 -6.51 21.32
C PRO A 538 1.36 -5.28 21.96
N LYS A 539 2.43 -4.74 21.36
CA LYS A 539 3.14 -3.58 21.92
C LYS A 539 2.63 -2.23 21.41
N GLY A 540 1.84 -2.21 20.35
CA GLY A 540 1.16 -1.01 19.86
C GLY A 540 0.92 -1.04 18.36
N PHE A 541 -0.13 -0.35 17.90
CA PHE A 541 -0.36 -0.16 16.47
C PHE A 541 -1.02 1.16 16.06
N GLY A 542 -0.79 1.56 14.81
CA GLY A 542 -1.37 2.76 14.21
C GLY A 542 -2.59 2.49 13.35
N VAL A 543 -3.38 3.52 13.03
CA VAL A 543 -4.52 3.44 12.10
C VAL A 543 -4.62 4.67 11.19
N ASN A 544 -5.21 4.52 10.01
CA ASN A 544 -5.48 5.60 9.04
C ASN A 544 -6.61 6.56 9.44
N LEU A 545 -7.37 6.21 10.47
CA LEU A 545 -8.56 6.94 10.88
C LEU A 545 -8.23 7.91 12.01
N SER A 546 -8.69 9.16 11.91
CA SER A 546 -8.58 10.15 12.97
C SER A 546 -9.31 9.67 14.23
N ILE A 547 -8.55 9.10 15.16
CA ILE A 547 -9.03 8.65 16.47
C ILE A 547 -8.14 9.24 17.56
N GLU A 548 -8.74 9.56 18.70
CA GLU A 548 -7.97 9.77 19.92
C GLU A 548 -7.27 8.47 20.32
N ALA A 549 -6.00 8.60 20.74
CA ALA A 549 -5.22 7.45 21.16
C ALA A 549 -5.88 6.76 22.37
N LYS A 550 -5.92 5.43 22.36
CA LYS A 550 -6.60 4.64 23.39
C LYS A 550 -5.97 3.27 23.58
N MET A 551 -6.35 2.60 24.67
CA MET A 551 -5.99 1.19 24.90
C MET A 551 -7.03 0.28 24.27
N VAL A 552 -6.58 -0.73 23.52
CA VAL A 552 -7.37 -1.89 23.10
C VAL A 552 -6.81 -3.10 23.86
N GLY A 553 -7.53 -3.53 24.89
CA GLY A 553 -6.96 -4.43 25.89
C GLY A 553 -5.75 -3.75 26.57
N ASP A 554 -4.57 -4.33 26.40
CA ASP A 554 -3.30 -3.75 26.89
C ASP A 554 -2.40 -3.16 25.78
N THR A 555 -2.95 -2.98 24.59
CA THR A 555 -2.24 -2.47 23.41
C THR A 555 -2.61 -1.01 23.16
N PRO A 556 -1.65 -0.06 23.14
CA PRO A 556 -1.92 1.32 22.77
C PRO A 556 -2.16 1.44 21.26
N VAL A 557 -3.16 2.21 20.87
CA VAL A 557 -3.53 2.48 19.48
C VAL A 557 -3.56 3.98 19.24
N SER A 558 -3.05 4.45 18.09
CA SER A 558 -3.04 5.87 17.73
C SER A 558 -3.32 6.12 16.24
N PHE A 559 -3.83 7.30 15.92
CA PHE A 559 -3.87 7.80 14.54
C PHE A 559 -2.46 8.02 13.98
N VAL A 560 -2.29 7.78 12.68
CA VAL A 560 -1.06 8.07 11.92
C VAL A 560 -1.38 9.00 10.76
N GLU A 561 -0.86 10.22 10.82
CA GLU A 561 -1.08 11.28 9.84
C GLU A 561 -0.21 11.04 8.59
N SER A 562 -0.77 11.16 7.38
CA SER A 562 -0.10 10.72 6.15
C SER A 562 0.36 11.87 5.26
N TYR A 563 1.57 11.78 4.71
CA TYR A 563 2.15 12.74 3.78
C TYR A 563 2.78 12.02 2.58
N HIS A 564 2.29 12.33 1.38
CA HIS A 564 2.90 11.93 0.11
C HIS A 564 4.06 12.83 -0.28
N ILE A 565 4.97 12.34 -1.11
CA ILE A 565 6.09 13.12 -1.64
C ILE A 565 5.61 14.41 -2.30
N SER A 566 4.44 14.46 -2.93
CA SER A 566 3.85 15.70 -3.47
C SER A 566 3.47 16.75 -2.40
N GLY A 567 3.33 16.33 -1.14
CA GLY A 567 2.90 17.12 0.01
C GLY A 567 4.02 17.51 0.99
N VAL A 568 5.30 17.47 0.60
CA VAL A 568 6.41 17.89 1.48
C VAL A 568 6.25 19.32 2.01
N PRO A 569 5.74 20.31 1.24
CA PRO A 569 5.48 21.64 1.78
C PRO A 569 4.50 21.62 2.95
N ASP A 570 3.49 20.75 2.91
CA ASP A 570 2.47 20.62 3.96
C ASP A 570 3.06 19.92 5.18
N PHE A 571 3.87 18.87 4.97
CA PHE A 571 4.62 18.21 6.05
C PHE A 571 5.55 19.21 6.78
N LYS A 572 6.28 20.05 6.03
CA LYS A 572 7.14 21.10 6.59
C LYS A 572 6.35 22.11 7.43
N ARG A 573 5.18 22.55 6.95
CA ARG A 573 4.29 23.44 7.72
C ARG A 573 3.80 22.75 8.99
N ARG A 574 3.39 21.49 8.91
CA ARG A 574 2.91 20.72 10.06
C ARG A 574 3.98 20.57 11.14
N ILE A 575 5.20 20.16 10.77
CA ILE A 575 6.33 20.05 11.71
C ILE A 575 6.62 21.41 12.34
N LEU A 576 6.70 22.49 11.55
CA LEU A 576 6.92 23.84 12.07
C LEU A 576 5.81 24.27 13.05
N GLY A 577 4.55 23.95 12.75
CA GLY A 577 3.41 24.22 13.61
C GLY A 577 3.52 23.51 14.96
N ILE A 578 3.92 22.23 14.99
CA ILE A 578 4.13 21.49 16.23
C ILE A 578 5.20 22.15 17.10
N TYR A 579 6.33 22.56 16.51
CA TYR A 579 7.39 23.24 17.25
C TYR A 579 6.92 24.61 17.78
N LYS A 580 6.20 25.39 16.97
CA LYS A 580 5.57 26.66 17.40
C LYS A 580 4.64 26.45 18.59
N GLU A 581 3.76 25.45 18.52
CA GLU A 581 2.80 25.10 19.57
C GLU A 581 3.52 24.69 20.86
N SER A 582 4.51 23.79 20.75
CA SER A 582 5.32 23.33 21.89
C SER A 582 6.09 24.48 22.58
N ALA A 583 6.58 25.45 21.80
CA ALA A 583 7.28 26.63 22.32
C ALA A 583 6.34 27.64 23.02
N ALA A 584 5.12 27.80 22.50
CA ALA A 584 4.19 28.81 22.98
C ALA A 584 3.32 28.35 24.15
N GLU A 585 3.00 27.05 24.21
CA GLU A 585 1.96 26.54 25.09
C GLU A 585 2.51 25.66 26.21
N LYS A 586 1.95 25.85 27.41
CA LYS A 586 2.21 24.94 28.52
C LYS A 586 1.46 23.63 28.30
N GLN A 587 2.22 22.55 28.22
CA GLN A 587 1.69 21.20 28.20
C GLN A 587 1.31 20.74 29.61
N TYR A 588 0.20 20.01 29.72
CA TYR A 588 -0.28 19.41 30.98
C TYR A 588 -0.15 17.89 30.98
N GLN A 589 0.08 17.32 29.80
CA GLN A 589 0.35 15.92 29.54
C GLN A 589 1.01 15.83 28.16
N ALA A 590 1.91 14.87 27.96
CA ALA A 590 2.66 14.77 26.72
C ALA A 590 1.74 14.62 25.47
N GLU A 591 2.12 15.29 24.38
CA GLU A 591 1.48 15.15 23.07
C GLU A 591 2.23 14.13 22.21
N PHE A 592 1.51 13.47 21.29
CA PHE A 592 2.04 12.37 20.48
C PHE A 592 1.59 12.54 19.03
N HIS A 593 2.54 12.48 18.10
CA HIS A 593 2.29 12.49 16.67
C HIS A 593 3.04 11.34 15.99
N ALA A 594 2.35 10.65 15.09
CA ALA A 594 2.92 9.65 14.22
C ALA A 594 2.67 10.05 12.76
N PHE A 595 3.72 10.01 11.93
CA PHE A 595 3.65 10.42 10.53
C PHE A 595 3.99 9.26 9.60
N ARG A 596 3.06 8.90 8.72
CA ARG A 596 3.27 8.02 7.56
C ARG A 596 3.85 8.86 6.42
N CYS A 597 5.12 8.66 6.10
CA CYS A 597 5.84 9.37 5.05
C CYS A 597 5.98 8.48 3.81
N ILE A 598 5.25 8.83 2.76
CA ILE A 598 5.12 8.05 1.52
C ILE A 598 6.07 8.65 0.49
N LEU A 599 7.13 7.91 0.16
CA LEU A 599 8.16 8.31 -0.82
C LEU A 599 8.99 9.56 -0.45
N LEU A 600 8.82 10.13 0.76
CA LEU A 600 9.69 11.20 1.25
C LEU A 600 11.11 10.68 1.46
N LYS A 601 12.10 11.49 1.12
CA LYS A 601 13.51 11.19 1.42
C LYS A 601 13.88 11.61 2.85
N PRO A 602 14.79 10.89 3.53
CA PRO A 602 15.37 11.31 4.82
C PRO A 602 15.83 12.77 4.83
N SER A 603 16.51 13.24 3.80
CA SER A 603 16.93 14.65 3.64
C SER A 603 15.76 15.65 3.76
N MET A 604 14.61 15.36 3.17
CA MET A 604 13.43 16.23 3.24
C MET A 604 12.84 16.32 4.65
N ILE A 605 12.89 15.21 5.40
CA ILE A 605 12.43 15.13 6.79
C ILE A 605 13.39 15.87 7.71
N VAL A 606 14.70 15.61 7.55
CA VAL A 606 15.76 16.29 8.29
C VAL A 606 15.69 17.80 8.11
N ASP A 607 15.51 18.27 6.88
CA ASP A 607 15.37 19.70 6.58
C ASP A 607 14.16 20.32 7.28
N ALA A 608 13.01 19.62 7.30
CA ALA A 608 11.80 20.09 7.96
C ALA A 608 12.02 20.27 9.48
N VAL A 609 12.60 19.25 10.12
CA VAL A 609 12.87 19.24 11.56
C VAL A 609 13.88 20.31 11.94
N ARG A 610 15.02 20.39 11.23
CA ARG A 610 16.06 21.39 11.49
C ARG A 610 15.59 22.82 11.31
N ALA A 611 14.74 23.07 10.31
CA ALA A 611 14.15 24.39 10.12
C ALA A 611 13.27 24.78 11.32
N ALA A 612 12.49 23.84 11.84
CA ALA A 612 11.63 24.05 13.00
C ALA A 612 12.43 24.24 14.30
N GLU A 613 13.42 23.38 14.56
CA GLU A 613 14.35 23.50 15.71
C GLU A 613 15.06 24.86 15.72
N LYS A 614 15.50 25.33 14.54
CA LYS A 614 16.17 26.63 14.41
C LYS A 614 15.23 27.80 14.71
N GLN A 615 13.96 27.69 14.35
CA GLN A 615 12.99 28.76 14.51
C GLN A 615 12.39 28.80 15.92
N TYR A 616 12.28 27.65 16.59
CA TYR A 616 11.71 27.48 17.92
C TYR A 616 12.64 26.65 18.82
N PRO A 617 13.82 27.18 19.19
CA PRO A 617 14.81 26.44 20.00
C PRO A 617 14.33 26.10 21.41
N GLU A 618 13.30 26.76 21.91
CA GLU A 618 12.64 26.51 23.20
C GLU A 618 11.59 25.39 23.17
N ALA A 619 11.23 24.89 22.00
CA ALA A 619 10.26 23.81 21.86
C ALA A 619 10.77 22.50 22.48
N ASN A 620 9.94 21.82 23.28
CA ASN A 620 10.23 20.52 23.85
C ASN A 620 9.68 19.40 22.96
N VAL A 621 10.30 19.22 21.78
CA VAL A 621 9.90 18.20 20.81
C VAL A 621 10.98 17.12 20.75
N VAL A 622 10.58 15.86 20.85
CA VAL A 622 11.49 14.72 20.86
C VAL A 622 11.07 13.73 19.77
N LEU A 623 11.92 13.55 18.77
CA LEU A 623 11.75 12.50 17.77
C LEU A 623 12.15 11.15 18.37
N VAL A 624 11.30 10.15 18.20
CA VAL A 624 11.45 8.82 18.79
C VAL A 624 11.18 7.72 17.77
N ASP A 625 11.78 6.55 18.00
CA ASP A 625 11.38 5.32 17.34
C ASP A 625 10.00 4.84 17.83
N ILE A 626 9.43 3.87 17.12
CA ILE A 626 8.09 3.33 17.38
C ILE A 626 7.96 2.65 18.75
N ALA A 627 9.02 2.00 19.25
CA ALA A 627 8.97 1.28 20.52
C ALA A 627 8.92 2.28 21.68
N ASN A 628 9.76 3.31 21.63
CA ASN A 628 9.70 4.43 22.56
C ASN A 628 8.37 5.18 22.45
N TYR A 629 7.87 5.45 21.23
CA TYR A 629 6.57 6.09 21.01
C TYR A 629 5.44 5.36 21.74
N TYR A 630 5.26 4.05 21.50
CA TYR A 630 4.17 3.30 22.12
C TYR A 630 4.39 3.02 23.61
N ARG A 631 5.63 2.87 24.07
CA ARG A 631 5.93 2.74 25.51
C ARG A 631 5.52 4.00 26.27
N LEU A 632 5.88 5.17 25.75
CA LEU A 632 5.54 6.47 26.32
C LEU A 632 4.04 6.77 26.19
N LEU A 633 3.41 6.41 25.06
CA LEU A 633 1.98 6.57 24.87
C LEU A 633 1.19 5.68 25.85
N LYS A 634 1.61 4.43 26.05
CA LYS A 634 1.00 3.54 27.05
C LYS A 634 1.14 4.09 28.47
N HIS A 635 2.27 4.70 28.80
CA HIS A 635 2.45 5.41 30.07
C HIS A 635 1.46 6.58 30.20
N LYS A 636 1.34 7.42 29.17
CA LYS A 636 0.35 8.51 29.12
C LYS A 636 -1.07 8.00 29.35
N LEU A 637 -1.50 6.98 28.61
CA LEU A 637 -2.87 6.45 28.65
C LEU A 637 -3.22 5.81 29.99
N ARG A 638 -2.23 5.40 30.79
CA ARG A 638 -2.40 4.89 32.15
C ARG A 638 -2.26 5.96 33.24
N THR A 639 -1.83 7.16 32.87
CA THR A 639 -1.62 8.27 33.80
C THR A 639 -2.86 9.17 33.80
N PRO A 640 -3.51 9.40 34.95
CA PRO A 640 -4.66 10.30 35.02
C PRO A 640 -4.31 11.69 34.48
N LEU A 641 -5.16 12.19 33.58
CA LEU A 641 -5.02 13.54 33.05
C LEU A 641 -5.37 14.56 34.15
N VAL A 642 -4.48 15.53 34.36
CA VAL A 642 -4.71 16.67 35.26
C VAL A 642 -4.50 17.97 34.48
N THR A 643 -5.59 18.65 34.13
CA THR A 643 -5.55 19.98 33.49
C THR A 643 -6.36 20.98 34.33
N PRO A 644 -6.03 22.28 34.28
CA PRO A 644 -6.84 23.32 34.93
C PRO A 644 -8.26 23.42 34.33
N TYR A 645 -8.49 22.85 33.15
CA TYR A 645 -9.76 22.92 32.42
C TYR A 645 -10.78 21.86 32.84
N SER A 646 -10.38 20.88 33.66
CA SER A 646 -11.27 19.82 34.17
C SER A 646 -12.49 20.34 34.96
N LYS A 647 -12.42 21.55 35.50
CA LYS A 647 -13.46 22.16 36.35
C LYS A 647 -14.00 23.48 35.81
N VAL A 648 -13.62 23.88 34.61
CA VAL A 648 -14.14 25.12 34.00
C VAL A 648 -15.34 24.80 33.12
N ASN A 649 -16.27 25.75 33.06
CA ASN A 649 -17.44 25.65 32.18
C ASN A 649 -17.22 26.34 30.84
N LYS A 650 -16.07 26.98 30.64
CA LYS A 650 -15.78 27.76 29.44
C LYS A 650 -14.33 27.60 29.00
N VAL A 651 -14.14 27.39 27.71
CA VAL A 651 -12.83 27.41 27.03
C VAL A 651 -12.92 28.29 25.80
N SER A 652 -11.81 28.90 25.39
CA SER A 652 -11.81 29.82 24.25
C SER A 652 -10.45 29.89 23.56
N CYS A 653 -10.46 30.38 22.33
CA CYS A 653 -9.22 30.69 21.61
C CYS A 653 -9.39 31.89 20.69
N SER A 654 -8.26 32.49 20.36
CA SER A 654 -8.09 33.61 19.44
C SER A 654 -6.72 33.46 18.77
N PRO A 655 -6.43 34.20 17.68
CA PRO A 655 -5.07 34.24 17.12
C PRO A 655 -3.99 34.64 18.12
N SER A 656 -4.36 35.41 19.15
CA SER A 656 -3.45 35.86 20.22
C SER A 656 -3.22 34.83 21.33
N GLY A 657 -3.95 33.71 21.36
CA GLY A 657 -3.75 32.68 22.39
C GLY A 657 -4.93 31.74 22.60
N SER A 658 -4.64 30.62 23.25
CA SER A 658 -5.55 29.54 23.61
C SER A 658 -5.83 29.52 25.12
N ASP A 659 -7.04 29.14 25.50
CA ASP A 659 -7.46 28.88 26.87
C ASP A 659 -8.40 27.66 26.90
N GLY A 660 -7.81 26.47 26.88
CA GLY A 660 -8.52 25.18 26.86
C GLY A 660 -9.21 24.83 25.54
N LEU A 661 -9.04 25.66 24.51
CA LEU A 661 -9.47 25.43 23.13
C LEU A 661 -8.31 25.78 22.21
N LYS A 662 -8.00 24.96 21.21
CA LYS A 662 -6.89 25.16 20.28
C LYS A 662 -7.39 25.20 18.85
N ALA A 663 -6.94 26.16 18.05
CA ALA A 663 -7.13 26.12 16.60
C ALA A 663 -6.07 25.19 15.97
N ARG A 664 -6.43 24.42 14.95
CA ARG A 664 -5.52 23.44 14.32
C ARG A 664 -5.19 23.85 12.88
N ASP A 665 -3.91 23.86 12.56
CA ASP A 665 -3.39 24.07 11.20
C ASP A 665 -3.48 22.78 10.39
N GLN A 666 -4.19 22.80 9.27
CA GLN A 666 -4.46 21.64 8.41
C GLN A 666 -4.30 22.00 6.92
N ALA A 667 -3.95 21.02 6.07
CA ALA A 667 -3.71 21.28 4.65
C ALA A 667 -4.95 21.82 3.90
N ASP A 668 -6.15 21.38 4.28
CA ASP A 668 -7.44 21.83 3.73
C ASP A 668 -8.03 23.05 4.49
N GLY A 669 -7.34 23.52 5.52
CA GLY A 669 -7.74 24.64 6.36
C GLY A 669 -6.55 25.26 7.11
N PRO A 670 -5.57 25.86 6.41
CA PRO A 670 -4.38 26.39 7.05
C PRO A 670 -4.72 27.63 7.88
N LEU A 671 -4.06 27.79 9.02
CA LEU A 671 -4.27 28.95 9.89
C LEU A 671 -3.70 30.21 9.24
N LYS A 672 -4.60 31.04 8.69
CA LYS A 672 -4.24 32.32 8.10
C LYS A 672 -4.61 33.47 9.04
N GLU A 673 -3.64 33.96 9.79
CA GLU A 673 -3.79 35.13 10.66
C GLU A 673 -3.70 36.44 9.85
N VAL A 674 -4.68 37.33 10.03
CA VAL A 674 -4.74 38.67 9.41
C VAL A 674 -5.21 39.70 10.44
N LYS A 675 -4.98 40.99 10.17
CA LYS A 675 -5.60 42.08 10.94
C LYS A 675 -6.83 42.61 10.21
N ALA A 676 -7.95 42.70 10.91
CA ALA A 676 -9.16 43.35 10.42
C ALA A 676 -9.75 44.28 11.49
N GLN A 677 -10.02 45.53 11.11
CA GLN A 677 -10.49 46.59 12.02
C GLN A 677 -9.67 46.70 13.32
N GLY A 678 -8.36 46.47 13.25
CA GLY A 678 -7.45 46.53 14.41
C GLY A 678 -7.41 45.28 15.30
N SER A 679 -8.24 44.27 15.05
CA SER A 679 -8.20 42.97 15.74
C SER A 679 -7.42 41.93 14.92
N ASP A 680 -6.66 41.08 15.60
CA ASP A 680 -6.10 39.87 14.99
C ASP A 680 -7.22 38.83 14.82
N CYS A 681 -7.33 38.25 13.63
CA CYS A 681 -8.36 37.27 13.27
C CYS A 681 -7.83 36.21 12.29
N TRP A 682 -8.47 35.06 12.25
CA TRP A 682 -8.28 34.06 11.20
C TRP A 682 -9.14 34.41 9.97
N GLU A 683 -8.57 34.28 8.77
CA GLU A 683 -9.27 34.41 7.49
C GLU A 683 -9.50 33.03 6.87
N ILE A 684 -10.75 32.69 6.53
CA ILE A 684 -11.10 31.51 5.74
C ILE A 684 -11.74 31.91 4.41
N SER A 685 -11.45 31.16 3.35
CA SER A 685 -11.96 31.40 1.99
C SER A 685 -12.58 30.15 1.39
N ASN A 686 -13.58 30.29 0.52
CA ASN A 686 -14.20 29.15 -0.18
C ASN A 686 -13.31 28.64 -1.33
N THR A 687 -12.21 28.01 -0.94
CA THR A 687 -11.30 27.28 -1.81
C THR A 687 -10.99 25.95 -1.14
N PRO A 688 -10.82 24.84 -1.87
CA PRO A 688 -10.50 23.54 -1.28
C PRO A 688 -9.31 23.58 -0.30
N ALA A 689 -8.34 24.48 -0.53
CA ALA A 689 -7.16 24.65 0.30
C ALA A 689 -7.32 25.56 1.54
N SER A 690 -8.49 26.16 1.79
CA SER A 690 -8.66 27.15 2.89
C SER A 690 -10.09 27.33 3.38
N GLN A 691 -10.98 26.37 3.08
CA GLN A 691 -12.40 26.48 3.41
C GLN A 691 -12.74 26.16 4.85
N TYR A 692 -11.80 25.57 5.60
CA TYR A 692 -12.02 25.09 6.96
C TYR A 692 -11.19 25.85 7.99
N LEU A 693 -11.74 25.96 9.21
CA LEU A 693 -11.03 26.37 10.42
C LEU A 693 -11.35 25.38 11.54
N TYR A 694 -10.34 24.62 11.98
CA TYR A 694 -10.48 23.48 12.88
C TYR A 694 -10.15 23.82 14.32
N PHE A 695 -10.83 23.16 15.27
CA PHE A 695 -10.63 23.36 16.71
C PHE A 695 -10.60 22.04 17.49
N ALA A 696 -9.68 21.94 18.44
CA ALA A 696 -9.57 20.86 19.41
C ALA A 696 -9.80 21.38 20.85
N VAL A 697 -10.64 20.68 21.60
CA VAL A 697 -11.04 21.02 22.97
C VAL A 697 -10.16 20.27 23.98
N ASP A 698 -9.73 20.95 25.04
CA ASP A 698 -8.88 20.35 26.08
C ASP A 698 -9.50 19.06 26.66
N ALA A 699 -8.69 18.02 26.76
CA ALA A 699 -9.14 16.71 27.23
C ALA A 699 -9.74 16.74 28.64
N GLY A 700 -9.27 17.63 29.52
CA GLY A 700 -9.86 17.83 30.85
C GLY A 700 -11.23 18.48 30.77
N PHE A 701 -11.42 19.50 29.91
CA PHE A 701 -12.74 20.11 29.70
C PHE A 701 -13.79 19.08 29.22
N ARG A 702 -13.34 18.11 28.41
CA ARG A 702 -14.17 17.01 27.89
C ARG A 702 -14.57 15.98 28.95
N GLN A 703 -13.88 15.91 30.09
CA GLN A 703 -14.29 15.07 31.21
C GLN A 703 -15.64 15.61 31.73
N ASN A 704 -16.71 14.82 31.56
CA ASN A 704 -18.12 15.14 31.89
C ASN A 704 -18.91 15.95 30.83
N LEU A 705 -18.79 15.65 29.52
CA LEU A 705 -19.64 16.19 28.44
C LEU A 705 -21.10 15.67 28.44
N PHE A 706 -21.75 15.56 29.61
CA PHE A 706 -23.14 15.05 29.71
C PHE A 706 -24.21 16.13 29.47
N GLU A 707 -23.80 17.37 29.18
CA GLU A 707 -24.66 18.56 29.20
C GLU A 707 -24.76 19.24 27.82
N LYS A 708 -25.76 20.11 27.66
CA LYS A 708 -25.85 21.03 26.52
C LYS A 708 -24.60 21.93 26.49
N LEU A 709 -24.10 22.19 25.29
CA LEU A 709 -22.93 23.03 25.05
C LEU A 709 -23.29 24.13 24.06
N SER A 710 -22.68 25.29 24.21
CA SER A 710 -22.77 26.38 23.25
C SER A 710 -21.41 26.62 22.61
N ILE A 711 -21.35 26.57 21.27
CA ILE A 711 -20.18 26.99 20.49
C ILE A 711 -20.47 28.39 19.98
N CYS A 712 -19.78 29.39 20.52
CA CYS A 712 -19.89 30.78 20.10
C CYS A 712 -18.71 31.20 19.22
N VAL A 713 -19.00 31.92 18.14
CA VAL A 713 -18.00 32.44 17.21
C VAL A 713 -18.16 33.95 17.02
N GLU A 714 -17.07 34.68 17.20
CA GLU A 714 -16.97 36.11 16.89
C GLU A 714 -16.41 36.31 15.48
N TYR A 715 -17.25 36.81 14.57
CA TYR A 715 -16.91 37.00 13.16
C TYR A 715 -17.17 38.44 12.69
N LEU A 716 -16.46 38.87 11.65
CA LEU A 716 -16.70 40.17 11.02
C LEU A 716 -17.78 40.03 9.95
N ASP A 717 -18.90 40.73 10.13
CA ASP A 717 -20.03 40.73 9.20
C ASP A 717 -19.82 41.75 8.06
N ASP A 718 -18.70 41.70 7.33
CA ASP A 718 -18.35 42.72 6.32
C ASP A 718 -18.89 42.45 4.91
N SER A 719 -19.40 41.25 4.65
CA SER A 719 -19.93 40.82 3.36
C SER A 719 -20.99 39.74 3.55
N ALA A 720 -21.95 39.64 2.62
CA ALA A 720 -22.97 38.60 2.69
C ALA A 720 -22.35 37.21 2.53
N GLY A 721 -22.77 36.25 3.35
CA GLY A 721 -22.21 34.90 3.32
C GLY A 721 -22.78 33.98 4.40
N ASP A 722 -22.26 32.76 4.48
CA ASP A 722 -22.70 31.74 5.44
C ASP A 722 -21.50 31.04 6.08
N ILE A 723 -21.54 30.90 7.41
CA ILE A 723 -20.64 30.01 8.16
C ILE A 723 -21.42 28.76 8.58
N VAL A 724 -20.86 27.59 8.26
CA VAL A 724 -21.41 26.30 8.68
C VAL A 724 -20.54 25.71 9.79
N LEU A 725 -21.18 25.15 10.82
CA LEU A 725 -20.52 24.36 11.85
C LEU A 725 -20.67 22.87 11.53
N GLN A 726 -19.55 22.14 11.58
CA GLN A 726 -19.55 20.69 11.72
C GLN A 726 -18.81 20.29 12.98
N TYR A 727 -19.34 19.35 13.75
CA TYR A 727 -18.76 18.91 15.02
C TYR A 727 -18.77 17.40 15.13
N ASN A 728 -17.89 16.88 15.99
CA ASN A 728 -17.85 15.47 16.31
C ASN A 728 -18.93 15.15 17.34
N SER A 729 -19.99 14.47 16.90
CA SER A 729 -21.16 14.08 17.70
C SER A 729 -21.21 12.58 18.01
N LYS A 730 -22.18 12.21 18.85
CA LYS A 730 -22.56 10.83 19.21
C LYS A 730 -23.47 10.18 18.16
N ASN A 731 -23.85 10.90 17.10
CA ASN A 731 -24.75 10.41 16.06
C ASN A 731 -23.99 9.55 15.04
N GLU A 732 -24.02 8.24 15.20
CA GLU A 732 -23.34 7.29 14.31
C GLU A 732 -23.91 7.28 12.89
N ASP A 733 -25.13 7.76 12.66
CA ASP A 733 -25.72 7.86 11.32
C ASP A 733 -25.25 9.10 10.53
N ALA A 734 -24.52 10.02 11.18
CA ALA A 734 -24.00 11.21 10.52
C ALA A 734 -22.73 10.93 9.68
N PRO A 735 -22.35 11.82 8.76
CA PRO A 735 -21.12 11.65 7.96
C PRO A 735 -19.88 11.35 8.81
N GLY A 736 -19.12 10.33 8.41
CA GLY A 736 -17.97 9.84 9.15
C GLY A 736 -18.34 9.20 10.50
N ALA A 737 -19.52 8.57 10.60
CA ALA A 737 -20.07 7.99 11.82
C ALA A 737 -20.06 8.97 13.01
N GLY A 738 -20.58 10.18 12.77
CA GLY A 738 -20.60 11.25 13.76
C GLY A 738 -19.39 12.20 13.76
N ALA A 739 -18.36 11.95 12.94
CA ALA A 739 -17.18 12.84 12.88
C ALA A 739 -17.51 14.24 12.37
N TYR A 740 -18.38 14.35 11.37
CA TYR A 740 -18.69 15.59 10.64
C TYR A 740 -20.18 15.95 10.71
N GLN A 741 -20.82 15.81 11.87
CA GLN A 741 -22.24 16.16 12.06
C GLN A 741 -22.46 17.65 11.72
N PRO A 742 -23.25 17.98 10.69
CA PRO A 742 -23.59 19.36 10.41
C PRO A 742 -24.54 19.89 11.48
N TYR A 743 -24.32 21.14 11.90
CA TYR A 743 -25.28 21.85 12.72
C TYR A 743 -26.51 22.25 11.90
N LYS A 744 -27.69 22.23 12.51
CA LYS A 744 -29.00 22.43 11.87
C LYS A 744 -29.21 23.82 11.23
N ARG A 745 -28.39 24.81 11.59
CA ARG A 745 -28.53 26.21 11.14
C ARG A 745 -27.18 26.79 10.74
N ASN A 746 -27.15 27.55 9.65
CA ASN A 746 -25.99 28.36 9.25
C ASN A 746 -25.99 29.73 9.97
N ILE A 747 -24.80 30.28 10.20
CA ILE A 747 -24.64 31.66 10.63
C ILE A 747 -24.64 32.53 9.37
N VAL A 748 -25.66 33.37 9.23
CA VAL A 748 -25.87 34.21 8.04
C VAL A 748 -25.25 35.58 8.25
N LEU A 749 -24.28 35.92 7.40
CA LEU A 749 -23.67 37.24 7.32
C LEU A 749 -24.51 38.15 6.42
N LYS A 750 -24.80 39.36 6.90
CA LYS A 750 -25.64 40.37 6.22
C LYS A 750 -24.83 41.55 5.68
N GLY A 751 -23.53 41.64 5.99
CA GLY A 751 -22.66 42.72 5.53
C GLY A 751 -22.82 44.04 6.30
N SER A 752 -23.07 44.01 7.62
CA SER A 752 -23.18 45.24 8.43
C SER A 752 -21.85 45.97 8.69
N GLY A 753 -20.71 45.34 8.43
CA GLY A 753 -19.37 45.88 8.70
C GLY A 753 -18.96 45.81 10.18
N GLU A 754 -19.70 45.11 11.03
CA GLU A 754 -19.47 45.04 12.48
C GLU A 754 -19.03 43.64 12.92
N TRP A 755 -18.28 43.55 14.01
CA TRP A 755 -18.02 42.28 14.68
C TRP A 755 -19.28 41.79 15.38
N LYS A 756 -19.69 40.55 15.07
CA LYS A 756 -20.87 39.90 15.63
C LYS A 756 -20.49 38.60 16.32
N THR A 757 -21.30 38.21 17.30
CA THR A 757 -21.21 36.91 17.96
C THR A 757 -22.47 36.12 17.63
N ASP A 758 -22.31 34.88 17.20
CA ASP A 758 -23.40 33.91 17.11
C ASP A 758 -23.03 32.66 17.91
N CYS A 759 -24.00 32.04 18.56
CA CYS A 759 -23.85 30.92 19.48
C CYS A 759 -24.75 29.76 19.06
N LEU A 760 -24.17 28.58 18.92
CA LEU A 760 -24.81 27.37 18.41
C LEU A 760 -24.88 26.32 19.53
N GLU A 761 -26.10 25.97 19.95
CA GLU A 761 -26.33 24.99 21.01
C GLU A 761 -26.37 23.55 20.47
N ILE A 762 -25.53 22.69 21.03
CA ILE A 762 -25.45 21.25 20.71
C ILE A 762 -25.67 20.41 21.98
N SER A 763 -26.24 19.21 21.83
CA SER A 763 -26.60 18.34 22.97
C SER A 763 -26.07 16.91 22.86
N ASP A 764 -25.40 16.59 21.76
CA ASP A 764 -24.91 15.26 21.40
C ASP A 764 -23.41 15.30 21.07
N ALA A 765 -22.68 16.31 21.56
CA ALA A 765 -21.24 16.40 21.35
C ALA A 765 -20.51 15.16 21.91
N MET A 766 -19.60 14.61 21.11
CA MET A 766 -18.67 13.58 21.54
C MET A 766 -17.27 14.16 21.76
N PHE A 767 -16.83 15.08 20.90
CA PHE A 767 -15.51 15.72 20.96
C PHE A 767 -14.38 14.70 21.22
N ALA A 768 -14.27 13.67 20.39
CA ALA A 768 -13.25 12.63 20.47
C ALA A 768 -12.14 12.81 19.42
N GLY A 769 -11.93 14.03 18.92
CA GLY A 769 -10.87 14.32 17.95
C GLY A 769 -11.01 13.59 16.61
N ARG A 770 -12.24 13.33 16.14
CA ARG A 770 -12.47 12.52 14.92
C ARG A 770 -12.48 13.32 13.61
N GLN A 771 -12.26 14.63 13.63
CA GLN A 771 -12.03 15.43 12.42
C GLN A 771 -10.53 15.55 12.10
N ASN A 772 -10.19 16.11 10.94
CA ASN A 772 -8.80 16.38 10.55
C ASN A 772 -8.03 17.13 11.66
N GLY A 773 -6.76 16.78 11.86
CA GLY A 773 -5.91 17.37 12.90
C GLY A 773 -6.27 16.99 14.34
N LEU A 774 -6.97 15.86 14.52
CA LEU A 774 -7.54 15.44 15.80
C LEU A 774 -8.47 16.51 16.40
N SER A 775 -9.29 17.13 15.52
CA SER A 775 -10.18 18.24 15.89
C SER A 775 -11.56 17.75 16.27
N ASP A 776 -12.24 18.53 17.10
CA ASP A 776 -13.57 18.26 17.65
C ASP A 776 -14.67 18.97 16.88
N PHE A 777 -14.37 20.09 16.25
CA PHE A 777 -15.28 20.80 15.35
C PHE A 777 -14.53 21.71 14.38
N ARG A 778 -15.23 22.14 13.33
CA ARG A 778 -14.74 23.09 12.33
C ARG A 778 -15.81 24.06 11.89
N PHE A 779 -15.38 25.26 11.54
CA PHE A 779 -16.17 26.20 10.74
C PHE A 779 -15.83 26.05 9.26
N ILE A 780 -16.85 26.15 8.41
CA ILE A 780 -16.76 26.01 6.97
C ILE A 780 -17.26 27.29 6.32
N ASN A 781 -16.50 27.83 5.38
CA ASN A 781 -16.95 28.89 4.49
C ASN A 781 -17.46 28.30 3.18
N LEU A 782 -18.78 28.37 2.96
CA LEU A 782 -19.42 27.90 1.72
C LEU A 782 -19.64 29.03 0.70
N THR A 783 -19.05 30.21 0.92
CA THR A 783 -19.35 31.42 0.16
C THR A 783 -18.10 32.05 -0.43
N ASN A 784 -18.22 32.66 -1.62
CA ASN A 784 -17.06 33.18 -2.36
C ASN A 784 -16.31 34.33 -1.65
N ASN A 785 -16.88 34.88 -0.58
CA ASN A 785 -16.26 35.93 0.23
C ASN A 785 -15.30 35.35 1.27
N LYS A 786 -14.45 36.20 1.84
CA LYS A 786 -13.51 35.83 2.90
C LYS A 786 -14.14 36.09 4.26
N ILE A 787 -14.26 35.06 5.08
CA ILE A 787 -14.82 35.16 6.42
C ILE A 787 -13.68 35.37 7.42
N LYS A 788 -13.89 36.26 8.38
CA LYS A 788 -12.89 36.59 9.41
C LYS A 788 -13.42 36.26 10.79
N ILE A 789 -12.71 35.44 11.55
CA ILE A 789 -13.08 34.97 12.88
C ILE A 789 -12.00 35.39 13.87
N ARG A 790 -12.33 36.15 14.91
CA ARG A 790 -11.34 36.63 15.90
C ARG A 790 -11.34 35.86 17.21
N LYS A 791 -12.45 35.18 17.53
CA LYS A 791 -12.57 34.42 18.77
C LYS A 791 -13.58 33.29 18.63
N VAL A 792 -13.27 32.16 19.24
CA VAL A 792 -14.20 31.03 19.40
C VAL A 792 -14.25 30.65 20.86
N THR A 793 -15.43 30.31 21.35
CA THR A 793 -15.68 29.88 22.73
C THR A 793 -16.54 28.64 22.73
N VAL A 794 -16.21 27.68 23.60
CA VAL A 794 -17.09 26.55 23.93
C VAL A 794 -17.46 26.68 25.40
N GLU A 795 -18.76 26.63 25.69
CA GLU A 795 -19.31 26.83 27.02
C GLU A 795 -20.31 25.72 27.36
N LYS A 796 -20.15 25.09 28.53
CA LYS A 796 -21.13 24.17 29.11
C LYS A 796 -22.31 25.01 29.60
N SER A 797 -23.52 24.66 29.21
CA SER A 797 -24.71 25.24 29.81
C SER A 797 -24.78 24.81 31.27
N GLU A 798 -25.03 25.73 32.20
CA GLU A 798 -25.31 25.34 33.58
C GLU A 798 -26.55 24.41 33.61
N ASN A 799 -26.48 23.32 34.38
CA ASN A 799 -27.67 22.52 34.67
C ASN A 799 -28.71 23.43 35.35
N ASP A 800 -29.90 23.52 34.76
CA ASP A 800 -31.10 23.92 35.51
C ASP A 800 -31.46 22.86 36.56
#